data_AF-A0A553GVY9-F1
#
_entry.id   AF-A0A553GVY9-F1
#
_cell.length_a   1.000
_cell.length_b   1.000
_cell.length_c   1.000
_cell.angle_alpha   90.00
_cell.angle_beta   90.00
_cell.angle_gamma   90.00
#
_symmetry.space_group_name_H-M   'P 1'
#
loop_
_entity.id
_entity.type
_entity.pdbx_description
1 polymer ?
#
loop_
_entity_poly.entity_id
_entity_poly.type
_entity_poly.pdbx_seq_one_letter_code
_entity_poly.pdbx_strand_id
1 'polypeptide(L)'
;MSKSLLEQLPDIVARGRQQAERLLESLEGRHRIALQTREWVLPARDAAMPDWVDGLRDQAPEPGAWSNRLIYGDNLLAMAALLAGDEDGTPSLRNRIDLIYIDPPFDSRTDYRTKVLLPGVELEQRPTVIEQFAYSDTWSEGTASYLAMITPRLLLMRELLAAHGSIYVHLDWHVGHYVKLVMDEVFGKENFVNELIWQGAVGDTSAKNRKFIKSHDTLFFYRKGAAEPVWNDVFQPFSDASDKLYSRQDAGGRFRLAPVDNPGGGGYVYDLGLGEKMPRNGYRMPLATALDWLRQGLLLVEPGKVPGKKLYKNPHGVRCRDVWTDVRSLQGSESIGYATQKPSGLLERVIAASTREGQLIADFFGGSGTTAAVAERLGRRWITSDLGKPACMIMRKRLIDQGARPFLYQAIGDYQLEAAKHTLGRSFRIGDLSGIVLALFGARPLPADANPQRNLGALDDGSRTLVLADSPNKLTGGATLRRAVALRDSLLGGWDKVVVLGWNFDPAIGQSLDALADPRLEVLVIPPDLLDRLKKGGLDRLRAQVRFSSLQYLSLHPVERQRRGDAESLRVRLANYVLLSPEAINLDDANRAKLHRVMNAEPLALIEYWAVDPDYDGEVFRSVWQDYRGNAAHAGDPLRVSPEARLEVPYREGPRRLCVRAVDVFGFEAEVSLDLAEVRP
;
A
#
# COMPACT_ATOMS: atom_id res chain seq x y z
N MET A 1 -38.48 10.07 -10.23
CA MET A 1 -37.60 8.88 -10.32
C MET A 1 -36.19 9.32 -10.01
N SER A 2 -35.38 8.51 -9.33
CA SER A 2 -33.94 8.76 -9.24
C SER A 2 -33.33 8.72 -10.64
N LYS A 3 -32.36 9.60 -10.94
CA LYS A 3 -31.62 9.56 -12.21
C LYS A 3 -30.97 8.18 -12.39
N SER A 4 -30.99 7.62 -13.58
CA SER A 4 -30.23 6.42 -13.92
C SER A 4 -28.72 6.68 -13.84
N LEU A 5 -27.91 5.62 -13.71
CA LEU A 5 -26.45 5.75 -13.68
C LEU A 5 -25.90 6.40 -14.97
N LEU A 6 -26.51 6.11 -16.12
CA LEU A 6 -26.11 6.68 -17.41
C LEU A 6 -26.36 8.20 -17.45
N GLU A 7 -27.48 8.67 -16.87
CA GLU A 7 -27.78 10.10 -16.73
C GLU A 7 -26.88 10.78 -15.69
N GLN A 8 -26.37 10.04 -14.71
CA GLN A 8 -25.46 10.56 -13.69
C GLN A 8 -23.99 10.58 -14.15
N LEU A 9 -23.60 9.73 -15.10
CA LEU A 9 -22.20 9.53 -15.49
C LEU A 9 -21.50 10.84 -15.92
N PRO A 10 -22.10 11.72 -16.74
CA PRO A 10 -21.47 13.00 -17.09
C PRO A 10 -21.21 13.88 -15.86
N ASP A 11 -22.18 13.96 -14.94
CA ASP A 11 -22.07 14.74 -13.70
C ASP A 11 -21.00 14.16 -12.75
N ILE A 12 -20.88 12.83 -12.71
CA ILE A 12 -19.83 12.13 -11.93
C ILE A 12 -18.45 12.47 -12.50
N VAL A 13 -18.27 12.35 -13.82
CA VAL A 13 -16.99 12.62 -14.45
C VAL A 13 -16.59 14.09 -14.31
N ALA A 14 -17.52 15.02 -14.53
CA ALA A 14 -17.28 16.45 -14.38
C ALA A 14 -16.85 16.81 -12.95
N ARG A 15 -17.52 16.25 -11.93
CA ARG A 15 -17.13 16.44 -10.51
C ARG A 15 -15.75 15.84 -10.21
N GLY A 16 -15.46 14.64 -10.73
CA GLY A 16 -14.15 14.01 -10.58
C GLY A 16 -13.03 14.84 -11.21
N ARG A 17 -13.27 15.41 -12.39
CA ARG A 17 -12.35 16.35 -13.05
C ARG A 17 -12.12 17.60 -12.22
N GLN A 18 -13.19 18.24 -11.75
CA GLN A 18 -13.08 19.42 -10.89
C GLN A 18 -12.31 19.13 -9.59
N GLN A 19 -12.51 17.95 -8.99
CA GLN A 19 -11.76 17.54 -7.81
C GLN A 19 -10.26 17.35 -8.13
N ALA A 20 -9.93 16.68 -9.22
CA ALA A 20 -8.55 16.50 -9.66
C ALA A 20 -7.87 17.84 -9.96
N GLU A 21 -8.54 18.75 -10.68
CA GLU A 21 -8.05 20.10 -10.99
C GLU A 21 -7.76 20.89 -9.71
N ARG A 22 -8.69 20.91 -8.75
CA ARG A 22 -8.47 21.58 -7.45
C ARG A 22 -7.26 21.03 -6.69
N LEU A 23 -7.07 19.70 -6.71
CA LEU A 23 -5.92 19.07 -6.08
C LEU A 23 -4.63 19.50 -6.79
N LEU A 24 -4.61 19.49 -8.12
CA LEU A 24 -3.47 19.93 -8.93
C LEU A 24 -3.13 21.42 -8.70
N GLU A 25 -4.12 22.30 -8.66
CA GLU A 25 -3.96 23.72 -8.34
C GLU A 25 -3.38 23.92 -6.94
N SER A 26 -3.81 23.10 -5.96
CA SER A 26 -3.29 23.19 -4.60
C SER A 26 -1.81 22.80 -4.47
N LEU A 27 -1.26 22.06 -5.44
CA LEU A 27 0.15 21.64 -5.43
C LEU A 27 1.11 22.82 -5.62
N GLU A 28 0.66 23.90 -6.26
CA GLU A 28 1.44 25.11 -6.51
C GLU A 28 1.39 26.11 -5.33
N GLY A 29 0.59 25.80 -4.29
CA GLY A 29 0.39 26.66 -3.13
C GLY A 29 1.43 26.48 -2.02
N ARG A 30 1.49 27.45 -1.10
CA ARG A 30 2.37 27.42 0.10
C ARG A 30 2.07 26.30 1.11
N HIS A 31 0.95 25.59 0.97
CA HIS A 31 0.54 24.48 1.85
C HIS A 31 0.34 23.22 1.00
N ARG A 32 1.38 22.83 0.25
CA ARG A 32 1.33 21.64 -0.61
C ARG A 32 1.30 20.37 0.23
N ILE A 33 0.52 19.39 -0.20
CA ILE A 33 0.51 18.05 0.40
C ILE A 33 1.88 17.41 0.13
N ALA A 34 2.60 17.07 1.19
CA ALA A 34 3.90 16.41 1.11
C ALA A 34 3.84 14.99 1.66
N LEU A 35 4.70 14.13 1.11
CA LEU A 35 5.00 12.84 1.71
C LEU A 35 6.01 13.05 2.82
N GLN A 36 5.68 12.58 4.02
CA GLN A 36 6.63 12.54 5.11
C GLN A 36 7.29 11.17 5.12
N THR A 37 8.61 11.13 4.98
CA THR A 37 9.39 9.91 5.20
C THR A 37 9.37 9.57 6.68
N ARG A 38 8.71 8.47 7.03
CA ARG A 38 8.60 8.00 8.41
C ARG A 38 9.73 7.07 8.77
N GLU A 39 10.15 6.25 7.83
CA GLU A 39 11.15 5.21 8.04
C GLU A 39 11.88 4.90 6.75
N TRP A 40 13.19 4.73 6.90
CA TRP A 40 14.03 4.06 5.94
C TRP A 40 14.07 2.58 6.30
N VAL A 41 13.42 1.75 5.50
CA VAL A 41 13.45 0.31 5.70
C VAL A 41 14.75 -0.23 5.13
N LEU A 42 15.62 -0.75 5.99
CA LEU A 42 16.85 -1.47 5.65
C LEU A 42 16.57 -2.97 5.83
N PRO A 43 16.41 -3.76 4.75
CA PRO A 43 16.06 -5.17 4.84
C PRO A 43 17.22 -6.04 5.38
N ALA A 44 17.57 -5.88 6.66
CA ALA A 44 18.45 -6.80 7.38
C ALA A 44 17.59 -7.91 7.99
N ARG A 45 17.96 -9.17 7.71
CA ARG A 45 17.43 -10.33 8.44
C ARG A 45 18.29 -10.53 9.70
N ASP A 46 17.69 -11.09 10.74
CA ASP A 46 18.34 -11.46 12.01
C ASP A 46 19.34 -12.62 11.82
N ALA A 47 20.41 -12.37 11.05
CA ALA A 47 21.48 -13.32 10.77
C ALA A 47 22.76 -12.86 11.49
N ALA A 48 23.36 -13.80 12.22
CA ALA A 48 24.63 -13.63 12.91
C ALA A 48 25.71 -13.03 11.99
N MET A 49 26.44 -12.05 12.54
CA MET A 49 27.44 -11.20 11.90
C MET A 49 28.67 -11.98 11.39
N PRO A 50 29.28 -11.57 10.24
CA PRO A 50 30.14 -10.38 10.17
C PRO A 50 30.03 -9.44 8.93
N ASP A 51 29.28 -9.75 7.86
CA ASP A 51 29.38 -9.01 6.57
C ASP A 51 28.62 -7.67 6.47
N TRP A 52 28.05 -7.17 7.57
CA TRP A 52 27.11 -6.03 7.57
C TRP A 52 27.79 -4.66 7.81
N VAL A 53 28.98 -4.62 8.42
CA VAL A 53 29.70 -3.35 8.71
C VAL A 53 30.17 -2.66 7.43
N ASP A 54 30.68 -3.43 6.47
CA ASP A 54 31.12 -2.89 5.17
C ASP A 54 29.93 -2.58 4.25
N GLY A 55 28.82 -3.33 4.36
CA GLY A 55 27.63 -3.14 3.52
C GLY A 55 26.76 -1.93 3.88
N LEU A 56 26.71 -1.49 5.15
CA LEU A 56 25.86 -0.36 5.57
C LEU A 56 26.41 1.01 5.12
N ARG A 57 27.74 1.16 5.00
CA ARG A 57 28.35 2.38 4.46
C ARG A 57 28.05 2.57 2.96
N ASP A 58 27.85 1.48 2.24
CA ASP A 58 27.56 1.46 0.79
C ASP A 58 26.05 1.39 0.44
N GLN A 59 25.15 1.33 1.44
CA GLN A 59 23.70 1.13 1.22
C GLN A 59 22.81 2.33 1.53
N ALA A 60 23.34 3.41 2.10
CA ALA A 60 22.68 4.70 1.96
C ALA A 60 22.79 5.10 0.47
N PRO A 61 21.70 5.17 -0.31
CA PRO A 61 21.77 5.59 -1.69
C PRO A 61 22.48 6.92 -1.76
N GLU A 62 23.42 6.98 -2.70
CA GLU A 62 24.04 8.21 -3.19
C GLU A 62 23.00 9.33 -3.23
N PRO A 63 23.32 10.54 -2.74
CA PRO A 63 22.41 11.68 -2.82
C PRO A 63 21.84 11.84 -4.24
N GLY A 64 20.53 11.67 -4.39
CA GLY A 64 19.83 11.75 -5.69
C GLY A 64 19.56 10.41 -6.39
N ALA A 65 20.02 9.28 -5.85
CA ALA A 65 19.63 7.95 -6.34
C ALA A 65 18.19 7.59 -5.92
N TRP A 66 17.51 6.82 -6.75
CA TRP A 66 16.11 6.45 -6.52
C TRP A 66 15.97 5.44 -5.38
N SER A 67 15.06 5.72 -4.44
CA SER A 67 14.56 4.76 -3.45
C SER A 67 13.13 4.36 -3.78
N ASN A 68 12.84 3.06 -3.72
CA ASN A 68 11.49 2.53 -3.83
C ASN A 68 10.61 3.02 -2.66
N ARG A 69 9.28 3.05 -2.84
CA ARG A 69 8.37 3.73 -1.90
C ARG A 69 7.14 2.90 -1.56
N LEU A 70 6.92 2.69 -0.26
CA LEU A 70 5.68 2.21 0.31
C LEU A 70 4.98 3.39 1.03
N ILE A 71 3.80 3.78 0.57
CA ILE A 71 3.08 4.95 1.07
C ILE A 71 1.82 4.52 1.83
N TYR A 72 1.75 4.88 3.10
CA TYR A 72 0.55 4.74 3.91
C TYR A 72 -0.34 5.98 3.81
N GLY A 73 -1.59 5.79 3.39
CA GLY A 73 -2.60 6.85 3.35
C GLY A 73 -3.56 6.74 2.18
N ASP A 74 -4.46 7.72 2.04
CA ASP A 74 -5.36 7.77 0.90
C ASP A 74 -4.56 7.95 -0.40
N ASN A 75 -4.79 7.05 -1.34
CA ASN A 75 -4.04 6.98 -2.60
C ASN A 75 -4.26 8.21 -3.51
N LEU A 76 -5.39 8.92 -3.40
CA LEU A 76 -5.59 10.18 -4.12
C LEU A 76 -4.63 11.25 -3.62
N LEU A 77 -4.48 11.36 -2.30
CA LEU A 77 -3.54 12.30 -1.68
C LEU A 77 -2.07 11.88 -1.92
N ALA A 78 -1.79 10.58 -1.88
CA ALA A 78 -0.46 10.05 -2.22
C ALA A 78 -0.05 10.42 -3.65
N MET A 79 -0.94 10.20 -4.63
CA MET A 79 -0.69 10.60 -6.02
C MET A 79 -0.54 12.12 -6.17
N ALA A 80 -1.34 12.91 -5.46
CA ALA A 80 -1.23 14.36 -5.45
C ALA A 80 0.16 14.81 -4.93
N ALA A 81 0.64 14.21 -3.85
CA ALA A 81 1.97 14.49 -3.30
C ALA A 81 3.10 14.06 -4.26
N LEU A 82 2.99 12.90 -4.91
CA LEU A 82 3.95 12.45 -5.92
C LEU A 82 4.01 13.37 -7.15
N LEU A 83 2.87 13.95 -7.53
CA LEU A 83 2.79 14.95 -8.60
C LEU A 83 3.42 16.28 -8.19
N ALA A 84 3.34 16.68 -6.93
CA ALA A 84 3.98 17.88 -6.42
C ALA A 84 5.49 17.73 -6.31
N GLY A 85 5.97 16.55 -5.89
CA GLY A 85 7.31 16.38 -5.35
C GLY A 85 7.44 17.05 -3.97
N ASP A 86 8.60 16.89 -3.34
CA ASP A 86 8.89 17.48 -2.02
C ASP A 86 10.13 18.38 -2.07
N GLU A 87 10.34 19.17 -1.00
CA GLU A 87 11.49 20.06 -0.82
C GLU A 87 12.77 19.27 -0.48
N ASP A 88 12.60 18.04 0.02
CA ASP A 88 13.64 17.17 0.57
C ASP A 88 14.31 16.25 -0.47
N GLY A 89 14.03 16.44 -1.76
CA GLY A 89 14.78 15.82 -2.87
C GLY A 89 13.99 14.88 -3.78
N THR A 90 12.68 14.71 -3.60
CA THR A 90 11.79 14.00 -4.52
C THR A 90 11.30 14.94 -5.62
N PRO A 91 11.78 14.83 -6.88
CA PRO A 91 11.23 15.61 -7.97
C PRO A 91 9.78 15.19 -8.26
N SER A 92 8.99 16.10 -8.84
CA SER A 92 7.68 15.79 -9.39
C SER A 92 7.76 14.56 -10.30
N LEU A 93 6.86 13.59 -10.06
CA LEU A 93 6.74 12.38 -10.88
C LEU A 93 5.73 12.53 -12.02
N ARG A 94 5.31 13.75 -12.35
CA ARG A 94 4.47 13.99 -13.52
C ARG A 94 5.19 13.48 -14.78
N ASN A 95 4.51 12.65 -15.56
CA ASN A 95 5.05 12.01 -16.75
C ASN A 95 6.25 11.08 -16.52
N ARG A 96 6.39 10.45 -15.34
CA ARG A 96 7.57 9.63 -15.00
C ARG A 96 7.29 8.13 -14.79
N ILE A 97 6.04 7.72 -14.60
CA ILE A 97 5.71 6.31 -14.31
C ILE A 97 5.55 5.52 -15.61
N ASP A 98 6.31 4.45 -15.80
CA ASP A 98 6.29 3.66 -17.03
C ASP A 98 5.09 2.69 -17.10
N LEU A 99 4.66 2.17 -15.95
CA LEU A 99 3.55 1.24 -15.84
C LEU A 99 2.75 1.47 -14.57
N ILE A 100 1.43 1.51 -14.69
CA ILE A 100 0.52 1.44 -13.54
C ILE A 100 -0.29 0.14 -13.65
N TYR A 101 -0.32 -0.63 -12.57
CA TYR A 101 -1.29 -1.72 -12.40
C TYR A 101 -2.16 -1.36 -11.21
N ILE A 102 -3.48 -1.47 -11.35
CA ILE A 102 -4.40 -1.31 -10.22
C ILE A 102 -5.44 -2.43 -10.18
N ASP A 103 -5.75 -2.85 -8.97
CA ASP A 103 -6.79 -3.82 -8.63
C ASP A 103 -7.71 -3.18 -7.57
N PRO A 104 -8.50 -2.16 -7.95
CA PRO A 104 -9.38 -1.48 -7.02
C PRO A 104 -10.44 -2.44 -6.46
N PRO A 105 -11.02 -2.15 -5.28
CA PRO A 105 -12.00 -3.03 -4.67
C PRO A 105 -13.17 -3.31 -5.61
N PHE A 106 -13.65 -4.56 -5.63
CA PHE A 106 -14.81 -4.94 -6.42
C PHE A 106 -16.11 -4.49 -5.74
N ASP A 107 -17.15 -4.21 -6.54
CA ASP A 107 -18.52 -3.93 -6.08
C ASP A 107 -19.22 -5.22 -5.53
N SER A 108 -18.47 -6.12 -4.89
CA SER A 108 -18.98 -7.20 -4.05
C SER A 108 -19.38 -6.68 -2.66
N ARG A 109 -20.68 -6.61 -2.36
CA ARG A 109 -21.27 -6.15 -1.08
C ARG A 109 -20.95 -7.04 0.14
N THR A 110 -19.71 -7.49 0.28
CA THR A 110 -19.27 -8.49 1.26
C THR A 110 -18.77 -7.81 2.54
N ASP A 111 -19.20 -8.32 3.70
CA ASP A 111 -18.73 -7.87 5.03
C ASP A 111 -17.29 -8.37 5.25
N TYR A 112 -16.30 -7.53 4.93
CA TYR A 112 -14.88 -7.87 5.08
C TYR A 112 -14.49 -7.79 6.56
N ARG A 113 -14.37 -8.92 7.24
CA ARG A 113 -13.77 -8.98 8.59
C ARG A 113 -12.34 -9.47 8.51
N THR A 114 -11.42 -8.72 9.09
CA THR A 114 -10.01 -9.10 9.20
C THR A 114 -9.86 -10.00 10.42
N LYS A 115 -9.28 -11.19 10.22
CA LYS A 115 -8.93 -12.09 11.31
C LYS A 115 -7.59 -11.67 11.90
N VAL A 116 -7.56 -11.43 13.21
CA VAL A 116 -6.33 -11.14 13.96
C VAL A 116 -6.06 -12.32 14.90
N LEU A 117 -4.91 -12.95 14.72
CA LEU A 117 -4.48 -14.10 15.51
C LEU A 117 -3.57 -13.62 16.66
N LEU A 118 -3.98 -13.92 17.88
CA LEU A 118 -3.22 -13.69 19.11
C LEU A 118 -3.04 -15.02 19.85
N PRO A 119 -2.08 -15.14 20.79
CA PRO A 119 -1.91 -16.37 21.56
C PRO A 119 -3.20 -16.84 22.22
N GLY A 120 -3.68 -18.02 21.81
CA GLY A 120 -4.88 -18.65 22.36
C GLY A 120 -6.22 -18.00 21.97
N VAL A 121 -6.25 -16.94 21.16
CA VAL A 121 -7.50 -16.28 20.74
C VAL A 121 -7.46 -15.82 19.27
N GLU A 122 -8.59 -16.02 18.57
CA GLU A 122 -8.86 -15.40 17.27
C GLU A 122 -9.85 -14.26 17.47
N LEU A 123 -9.50 -13.09 16.92
CA LEU A 123 -10.33 -11.89 16.90
C LEU A 123 -10.82 -11.62 15.48
N GLU A 124 -12.06 -11.17 15.35
CA GLU A 124 -12.60 -10.63 14.11
C GLU A 124 -12.71 -9.11 14.21
N GLN A 125 -11.85 -8.40 13.50
CA GLN A 125 -11.88 -6.95 13.38
C GLN A 125 -12.75 -6.55 12.19
N ARG A 126 -13.72 -5.67 12.44
CA ARG A 126 -14.48 -5.02 11.37
C ARG A 126 -13.61 -3.90 10.74
N PRO A 127 -13.84 -3.52 9.47
CA PRO A 127 -13.04 -2.46 8.86
C PRO A 127 -13.16 -1.16 9.66
N THR A 128 -12.08 -0.39 9.75
CA THR A 128 -12.07 0.92 10.43
C THR A 128 -13.06 1.88 9.79
N VAL A 129 -13.45 2.98 10.46
CA VAL A 129 -14.36 3.96 9.86
C VAL A 129 -13.80 4.52 8.55
N ILE A 130 -12.48 4.71 8.43
CA ILE A 130 -11.80 5.19 7.21
C ILE A 130 -11.80 4.14 6.10
N GLU A 131 -11.50 2.87 6.42
CA GLU A 131 -11.64 1.77 5.47
C GLU A 131 -13.11 1.60 5.08
N GLN A 132 -14.03 1.63 6.04
CA GLN A 132 -15.46 1.70 5.81
C GLN A 132 -15.82 2.92 5.00
N PHE A 133 -15.21 4.10 5.09
CA PHE A 133 -15.55 5.22 4.21
C PHE A 133 -15.16 4.90 2.76
N ALA A 134 -13.98 4.31 2.55
CA ALA A 134 -13.60 3.74 1.25
C ALA A 134 -14.55 2.59 0.81
N TYR A 135 -15.12 1.84 1.75
CA TYR A 135 -16.02 0.69 1.55
C TYR A 135 -17.51 0.94 1.86
N SER A 136 -18.00 2.16 2.11
CA SER A 136 -19.38 2.43 2.58
C SER A 136 -19.95 3.71 1.98
N ASP A 137 -19.15 4.77 1.80
CA ASP A 137 -19.56 5.89 0.93
C ASP A 137 -19.61 5.43 -0.54
N THR A 138 -18.82 4.41 -0.89
CA THR A 138 -18.90 3.70 -2.18
C THR A 138 -20.24 2.97 -2.40
N TRP A 139 -21.07 2.77 -1.37
CA TRP A 139 -22.22 1.85 -1.43
C TRP A 139 -23.55 2.40 -0.94
N SER A 140 -23.55 3.59 -0.32
CA SER A 140 -24.79 4.28 0.03
C SER A 140 -25.60 4.68 -1.21
N GLU A 141 -24.93 4.95 -2.34
CA GLU A 141 -25.54 5.22 -3.67
C GLU A 141 -25.14 4.20 -4.76
N GLY A 142 -24.48 3.09 -4.39
CA GLY A 142 -24.04 2.03 -5.31
C GLY A 142 -22.97 2.47 -6.31
N THR A 143 -23.01 1.92 -7.53
CA THR A 143 -22.00 2.13 -8.58
C THR A 143 -21.65 3.61 -8.85
N ALA A 144 -22.58 4.55 -8.65
CA ALA A 144 -22.33 5.98 -8.84
C ALA A 144 -21.21 6.51 -7.91
N SER A 145 -21.24 6.14 -6.63
CA SER A 145 -20.21 6.53 -5.66
C SER A 145 -18.86 5.90 -5.99
N TYR A 146 -18.85 4.65 -6.44
CA TYR A 146 -17.63 3.97 -6.90
C TYR A 146 -16.96 4.74 -8.06
N LEU A 147 -17.76 5.14 -9.06
CA LEU A 147 -17.26 5.92 -10.18
C LEU A 147 -16.77 7.30 -9.73
N ALA A 148 -17.45 7.95 -8.79
CA ALA A 148 -17.01 9.21 -8.21
C ALA A 148 -15.67 9.07 -7.47
N MET A 149 -15.43 7.95 -6.80
CA MET A 149 -14.17 7.65 -6.10
C MET A 149 -13.02 7.39 -7.09
N ILE A 150 -13.24 6.57 -8.13
CA ILE A 150 -12.16 6.14 -9.04
C ILE A 150 -11.81 7.19 -10.10
N THR A 151 -12.74 8.05 -10.51
CA THR A 151 -12.51 9.06 -11.56
C THR A 151 -11.34 10.01 -11.26
N PRO A 152 -11.29 10.74 -10.13
CA PRO A 152 -10.18 11.64 -9.84
C PRO A 152 -8.86 10.88 -9.70
N ARG A 153 -8.89 9.62 -9.27
CA ARG A 153 -7.70 8.76 -9.17
C ARG A 153 -7.14 8.42 -10.54
N LEU A 154 -7.99 8.00 -11.48
CA LEU A 154 -7.57 7.72 -12.87
C LEU A 154 -6.99 8.97 -13.55
N LEU A 155 -7.55 10.15 -13.27
CA LEU A 155 -7.02 11.43 -13.77
C LEU A 155 -5.59 11.70 -13.24
N LEU A 156 -5.34 11.54 -11.94
CA LEU A 156 -3.99 11.72 -11.40
C LEU A 156 -3.02 10.63 -11.89
N MET A 157 -3.47 9.38 -12.04
CA MET A 157 -2.68 8.31 -12.66
C MET A 157 -2.28 8.65 -14.09
N ARG A 158 -3.19 9.24 -14.88
CA ARG A 158 -2.87 9.73 -16.23
C ARG A 158 -1.78 10.80 -16.18
N GLU A 159 -1.80 11.72 -15.23
CA GLU A 159 -0.76 12.75 -15.08
C GLU A 159 0.60 12.16 -14.67
N LEU A 160 0.62 11.13 -13.84
CA LEU A 160 1.83 10.45 -13.40
C LEU A 160 2.49 9.60 -14.50
N LEU A 161 1.70 8.96 -15.37
CA LEU A 161 2.21 8.08 -16.42
C LEU A 161 3.12 8.81 -17.42
N ALA A 162 4.25 8.21 -17.79
CA ALA A 162 5.08 8.66 -18.90
C ALA A 162 4.33 8.62 -20.23
N ALA A 163 4.80 9.37 -21.23
CA ALA A 163 4.13 9.46 -22.54
C ALA A 163 3.97 8.10 -23.24
N HIS A 164 4.98 7.21 -23.10
CA HIS A 164 4.96 5.81 -23.57
C HIS A 164 4.36 4.83 -22.56
N GLY A 165 3.87 5.33 -21.42
CA GLY A 165 3.44 4.54 -20.29
C GLY A 165 2.11 3.83 -20.52
N SER A 166 1.92 2.75 -19.77
CA SER A 166 0.75 1.86 -19.87
C SER A 166 0.03 1.72 -18.53
N ILE A 167 -1.29 1.49 -18.58
CA ILE A 167 -2.09 1.18 -17.40
C ILE A 167 -2.93 -0.08 -17.61
N TYR A 168 -2.95 -0.92 -16.58
CA TYR A 168 -3.79 -2.12 -16.47
C TYR A 168 -4.74 -1.97 -15.30
N VAL A 169 -6.03 -2.11 -15.56
CA VAL A 169 -7.07 -1.98 -14.54
C VAL A 169 -7.83 -3.30 -14.44
N HIS A 170 -7.65 -4.00 -13.32
CA HIS A 170 -8.28 -5.29 -13.04
C HIS A 170 -9.65 -5.08 -12.42
N LEU A 171 -10.71 -5.57 -13.08
CA LEU A 171 -12.10 -5.40 -12.64
C LEU A 171 -12.91 -6.67 -12.87
N ASP A 172 -14.03 -6.76 -12.15
CA ASP A 172 -15.06 -7.75 -12.44
C ASP A 172 -16.22 -7.14 -13.27
N TRP A 173 -17.18 -7.99 -13.61
CA TRP A 173 -18.32 -7.65 -14.45
C TRP A 173 -19.31 -6.65 -13.82
N HIS A 174 -19.27 -6.40 -12.51
CA HIS A 174 -20.22 -5.50 -11.86
C HIS A 174 -19.95 -4.03 -12.23
N VAL A 175 -18.67 -3.64 -12.31
CA VAL A 175 -18.25 -2.25 -12.55
C VAL A 175 -17.39 -2.07 -13.79
N GLY A 176 -16.84 -3.15 -14.37
CA GLY A 176 -15.89 -3.11 -15.47
C GLY A 176 -16.32 -2.22 -16.64
N HIS A 177 -17.55 -2.38 -17.13
CA HIS A 177 -18.05 -1.61 -18.27
C HIS A 177 -18.19 -0.11 -17.98
N TYR A 178 -18.55 0.26 -16.75
CA TYR A 178 -18.69 1.67 -16.37
C TYR A 178 -17.33 2.33 -16.17
N VAL A 179 -16.38 1.64 -15.52
CA VAL A 179 -15.01 2.14 -15.39
C VAL A 179 -14.36 2.24 -16.77
N LYS A 180 -14.61 1.31 -17.70
CA LYS A 180 -14.13 1.39 -19.08
C LYS A 180 -14.59 2.67 -19.78
N LEU A 181 -15.84 3.09 -19.59
CA LEU A 181 -16.33 4.38 -20.12
C LEU A 181 -15.62 5.58 -19.49
N VAL A 182 -15.38 5.54 -18.17
CA VAL A 182 -14.58 6.57 -17.49
C VAL A 182 -13.14 6.58 -18.03
N MET A 183 -12.53 5.42 -18.28
CA MET A 183 -11.20 5.32 -18.88
C MET A 183 -11.16 5.83 -20.32
N ASP A 184 -12.21 5.63 -21.12
CA ASP A 184 -12.30 6.23 -22.46
C ASP A 184 -12.28 7.76 -22.42
N GLU A 185 -12.98 8.35 -21.45
CA GLU A 185 -12.98 9.80 -21.23
C GLU A 185 -11.65 10.29 -20.64
N VAL A 186 -11.08 9.53 -19.70
CA VAL A 186 -9.84 9.90 -19.02
C VAL A 186 -8.61 9.70 -19.88
N PHE A 187 -8.50 8.63 -20.68
CA PHE A 187 -7.30 8.27 -21.45
C PHE A 187 -7.46 8.47 -22.96
N GLY A 188 -8.69 8.59 -23.47
CA GLY A 188 -8.99 8.58 -24.90
C GLY A 188 -9.30 7.16 -25.39
N LYS A 189 -10.44 7.00 -26.06
CA LYS A 189 -10.90 5.71 -26.61
C LYS A 189 -9.91 5.09 -27.59
N GLU A 190 -9.20 5.92 -28.34
CA GLU A 190 -8.16 5.52 -29.29
C GLU A 190 -6.92 4.93 -28.62
N ASN A 191 -6.71 5.19 -27.33
CA ASN A 191 -5.60 4.66 -26.55
C ASN A 191 -5.94 3.35 -25.82
N PHE A 192 -7.18 2.86 -25.97
CA PHE A 192 -7.55 1.51 -25.56
C PHE A 192 -6.87 0.49 -26.46
N VAL A 193 -6.10 -0.43 -25.88
CA VAL A 193 -5.37 -1.44 -26.66
C VAL A 193 -6.25 -2.68 -26.85
N ASN A 194 -6.60 -3.34 -25.76
CA ASN A 194 -7.51 -4.50 -25.74
C ASN A 194 -7.94 -4.84 -24.31
N GLU A 195 -8.84 -5.82 -24.23
CA GLU A 195 -9.25 -6.47 -22.99
C GLU A 195 -8.48 -7.77 -22.82
N LEU A 196 -7.98 -8.04 -21.62
CA LEU A 196 -7.34 -9.29 -21.28
C LEU A 196 -8.26 -10.11 -20.37
N ILE A 197 -8.48 -11.36 -20.74
CA ILE A 197 -9.32 -12.32 -20.01
C ILE A 197 -8.41 -13.27 -19.25
N TRP A 198 -8.45 -13.19 -17.92
CA TRP A 198 -7.66 -14.05 -17.06
C TRP A 198 -8.54 -15.10 -16.38
N GLN A 199 -8.29 -16.37 -16.67
CA GLN A 199 -9.02 -17.50 -16.10
C GLN A 199 -8.48 -17.90 -14.71
N GLY A 200 -8.47 -16.93 -13.78
CA GLY A 200 -7.90 -17.10 -12.45
C GLY A 200 -8.84 -17.75 -11.44
N ALA A 201 -10.04 -17.18 -11.26
CA ALA A 201 -10.98 -17.58 -10.22
C ALA A 201 -12.23 -18.27 -10.81
N VAL A 202 -12.62 -19.41 -10.21
CA VAL A 202 -13.89 -20.08 -10.52
C VAL A 202 -14.91 -19.66 -9.46
N GLY A 203 -16.05 -19.14 -9.92
CA GLY A 203 -17.18 -18.78 -9.05
C GLY A 203 -17.91 -20.00 -8.49
N ASP A 204 -18.99 -19.77 -7.74
CA ASP A 204 -19.78 -20.84 -7.11
C ASP A 204 -20.25 -21.89 -8.14
N THR A 205 -19.74 -23.11 -7.99
CA THR A 205 -20.09 -24.28 -8.82
C THR A 205 -21.25 -25.09 -8.24
N SER A 206 -21.93 -24.59 -7.20
CA SER A 206 -23.02 -25.32 -6.55
C SER A 206 -24.16 -25.61 -7.53
N ALA A 207 -24.82 -26.76 -7.36
CA ALA A 207 -26.00 -27.14 -8.14
C ALA A 207 -27.20 -26.19 -7.95
N LYS A 208 -27.12 -25.24 -7.01
CA LYS A 208 -28.11 -24.18 -6.79
C LYS A 208 -27.94 -23.02 -7.76
N ASN A 209 -26.77 -22.90 -8.40
CA ASN A 209 -26.51 -21.85 -9.35
C ASN A 209 -27.43 -22.01 -10.59
N ARG A 210 -28.11 -20.93 -10.99
CA ARG A 210 -29.07 -20.89 -12.11
C ARG A 210 -28.57 -20.01 -13.26
N LYS A 211 -27.24 -19.83 -13.35
CA LYS A 211 -26.55 -19.05 -14.38
C LYS A 211 -25.23 -19.71 -14.74
N PHE A 212 -24.59 -19.23 -15.81
CA PHE A 212 -23.22 -19.63 -16.13
C PHE A 212 -22.27 -19.29 -14.98
N ILE A 213 -21.38 -20.23 -14.69
CA ILE A 213 -20.38 -20.07 -13.64
C ILE A 213 -19.31 -19.10 -14.14
N LYS A 214 -19.03 -18.06 -13.34
CA LYS A 214 -17.92 -17.14 -13.61
C LYS A 214 -16.62 -17.93 -13.62
N SER A 215 -15.82 -17.78 -14.66
CA SER A 215 -14.54 -18.49 -14.82
C SER A 215 -13.35 -17.57 -15.04
N HIS A 216 -13.58 -16.26 -15.18
CA HIS A 216 -12.54 -15.30 -15.51
C HIS A 216 -12.79 -13.93 -14.88
N ASP A 217 -11.71 -13.17 -14.80
CA ASP A 217 -11.68 -11.73 -14.54
C ASP A 217 -11.15 -11.00 -15.77
N THR A 218 -11.39 -9.69 -15.82
CA THR A 218 -11.02 -8.82 -16.93
C THR A 218 -9.96 -7.81 -16.49
N LEU A 219 -8.94 -7.60 -17.34
CA LEU A 219 -8.02 -6.46 -17.22
C LEU A 219 -8.17 -5.57 -18.46
N PHE A 220 -8.44 -4.29 -18.25
CA PHE A 220 -8.40 -3.30 -19.35
C PHE A 220 -6.99 -2.77 -19.53
N PHE A 221 -6.48 -2.83 -20.76
CA PHE A 221 -5.16 -2.32 -21.12
C PHE A 221 -5.27 -1.03 -21.93
N TYR A 222 -4.74 0.05 -21.37
CA TYR A 222 -4.62 1.36 -22.01
C TYR A 222 -3.18 1.83 -22.10
N ARG A 223 -2.92 2.69 -23.08
CA ARG A 223 -1.73 3.54 -23.15
C ARG A 223 -2.09 4.97 -22.76
N LYS A 224 -1.11 5.77 -22.33
CA LYS A 224 -1.35 7.20 -22.03
C LYS A 224 -1.65 8.04 -23.28
N GLY A 225 -0.95 7.76 -24.38
CA GLY A 225 -1.06 8.52 -25.63
C GLY A 225 -0.36 7.83 -26.79
N ALA A 226 -0.18 8.55 -27.89
CA ALA A 226 0.30 8.02 -29.17
C ALA A 226 1.83 7.77 -29.26
N ALA A 227 2.59 8.06 -28.20
CA ALA A 227 4.03 7.78 -28.19
C ALA A 227 4.30 6.28 -28.36
N GLU A 228 5.47 5.94 -28.91
CA GLU A 228 5.84 4.54 -29.10
C GLU A 228 5.88 3.82 -27.74
N PRO A 229 5.07 2.76 -27.55
CA PRO A 229 4.98 2.07 -26.28
C PRO A 229 6.22 1.20 -26.04
N VAL A 230 6.50 0.92 -24.77
CA VAL A 230 7.38 -0.20 -24.43
C VAL A 230 6.58 -1.50 -24.58
N TRP A 231 7.05 -2.41 -25.43
CA TRP A 231 6.49 -3.74 -25.58
C TRP A 231 7.60 -4.79 -25.73
N ASN A 232 7.59 -5.79 -24.87
CA ASN A 232 8.45 -6.97 -24.98
C ASN A 232 7.58 -8.20 -25.23
N ASP A 233 7.99 -9.04 -26.17
CA ASP A 233 7.28 -10.29 -26.43
C ASP A 233 7.41 -11.24 -25.24
N VAL A 234 6.28 -11.45 -24.57
CA VAL A 234 6.10 -12.50 -23.56
C VAL A 234 5.47 -13.73 -24.21
N PHE A 235 5.85 -14.91 -23.72
CA PHE A 235 5.43 -16.18 -24.28
C PHE A 235 4.64 -17.00 -23.27
N GLN A 236 3.71 -17.80 -23.78
CA GLN A 236 2.94 -18.78 -23.03
C GLN A 236 3.21 -20.19 -23.60
N PRO A 237 3.01 -21.25 -22.81
CA PRO A 237 3.13 -22.62 -23.29
C PRO A 237 2.21 -22.88 -24.49
N PHE A 238 2.63 -23.81 -25.37
CA PHE A 238 1.74 -24.35 -26.39
C PHE A 238 0.60 -25.11 -25.70
N SER A 239 -0.63 -24.97 -26.21
CA SER A 239 -1.68 -25.93 -25.88
C SER A 239 -1.35 -27.30 -26.47
N ASP A 240 -1.84 -28.39 -25.88
CA ASP A 240 -1.65 -29.74 -26.41
C ASP A 240 -2.01 -29.86 -27.89
N ALA A 241 -3.11 -29.23 -28.29
CA ALA A 241 -3.54 -29.18 -29.68
C ALA A 241 -2.53 -28.46 -30.56
N SER A 242 -1.99 -27.32 -30.11
CA SER A 242 -0.99 -26.55 -30.86
C SER A 242 0.36 -27.28 -30.92
N ASP A 243 0.78 -27.94 -29.84
CA ASP A 243 2.03 -28.70 -29.79
C ASP A 243 2.00 -29.87 -30.79
N LYS A 244 0.88 -30.59 -30.84
CA LYS A 244 0.66 -31.72 -31.76
C LYS A 244 0.77 -31.34 -33.23
N LEU A 245 0.56 -30.07 -33.60
CA LEU A 245 0.75 -29.59 -34.98
C LEU A 245 2.23 -29.63 -35.41
N TYR A 246 3.17 -29.52 -34.47
CA TYR A 246 4.61 -29.59 -34.75
C TYR A 246 5.07 -31.05 -34.75
N SER A 247 4.58 -31.82 -35.71
CA SER A 247 4.76 -33.28 -35.81
C SER A 247 5.94 -33.71 -36.70
N ARG A 248 6.52 -32.80 -37.47
CA ARG A 248 7.69 -33.07 -38.32
C ARG A 248 8.97 -32.57 -37.66
N GLN A 249 10.11 -33.15 -38.03
CA GLN A 249 11.42 -32.77 -37.51
C GLN A 249 12.50 -32.89 -38.60
N ASP A 250 13.43 -31.96 -38.60
CA ASP A 250 14.69 -32.03 -39.35
C ASP A 250 15.83 -31.43 -38.51
N ALA A 251 16.98 -31.12 -39.13
CA ALA A 251 18.14 -30.53 -38.46
C ALA A 251 17.85 -29.16 -37.80
N GLY A 252 16.80 -28.44 -38.24
CA GLY A 252 16.36 -27.17 -37.63
C GLY A 252 15.41 -27.34 -36.45
N GLY A 253 14.99 -28.57 -36.12
CA GLY A 253 14.12 -28.89 -34.98
C GLY A 253 12.70 -29.31 -35.38
N ARG A 254 11.78 -29.35 -34.40
CA ARG A 254 10.36 -29.69 -34.65
C ARG A 254 9.68 -28.56 -35.43
N PHE A 255 8.95 -28.88 -36.49
CA PHE A 255 8.24 -27.91 -37.32
C PHE A 255 6.84 -28.38 -37.73
N ARG A 256 6.01 -27.42 -38.15
CA ARG A 256 4.75 -27.65 -38.86
C ARG A 256 4.80 -27.01 -40.24
N LEU A 257 3.92 -27.44 -41.15
CA LEU A 257 3.75 -26.77 -42.44
C LEU A 257 2.68 -25.69 -42.35
N ALA A 258 3.05 -24.46 -42.66
CA ALA A 258 2.12 -23.35 -42.88
C ALA A 258 1.59 -23.39 -44.31
N PRO A 259 0.28 -23.17 -44.50
CA PRO A 259 -0.30 -23.02 -45.83
C PRO A 259 0.30 -21.82 -46.58
N VAL A 260 0.56 -22.03 -47.87
CA VAL A 260 1.12 -21.04 -48.80
C VAL A 260 0.08 -20.58 -49.84
N ASP A 261 -1.14 -21.09 -49.77
CA ASP A 261 -2.26 -20.68 -50.59
C ASP A 261 -2.83 -19.33 -50.13
N ASN A 262 -3.43 -18.60 -51.07
CA ASN A 262 -4.16 -17.38 -50.78
C ASN A 262 -5.68 -17.64 -50.73
N PRO A 263 -6.28 -17.90 -49.55
CA PRO A 263 -7.69 -18.30 -49.47
C PRO A 263 -8.66 -17.22 -49.97
N GLY A 264 -8.29 -15.94 -49.90
CA GLY A 264 -9.11 -14.80 -50.34
C GLY A 264 -9.18 -14.60 -51.86
N GLY A 265 -8.43 -15.38 -52.66
CA GLY A 265 -8.33 -15.18 -54.10
C GLY A 265 -7.28 -14.14 -54.49
N GLY A 266 -6.99 -14.04 -55.80
CA GLY A 266 -5.99 -13.09 -56.33
C GLY A 266 -4.54 -13.41 -55.92
N GLY A 267 -4.23 -14.67 -55.60
CA GLY A 267 -2.86 -15.10 -55.33
C GLY A 267 -1.97 -15.07 -56.57
N TYR A 268 -0.66 -15.13 -56.34
CA TYR A 268 0.34 -15.17 -57.39
C TYR A 268 0.33 -16.54 -58.08
N VAL A 269 0.30 -16.54 -59.40
CA VAL A 269 0.25 -17.75 -60.22
C VAL A 269 1.60 -17.94 -60.89
N TYR A 270 2.32 -19.01 -60.51
CA TYR A 270 3.59 -19.41 -61.09
C TYR A 270 3.85 -20.89 -60.81
N ASP A 271 4.80 -21.47 -61.54
CA ASP A 271 5.31 -22.83 -61.37
C ASP A 271 6.70 -22.78 -60.70
N LEU A 272 6.95 -23.61 -59.69
CA LEU A 272 8.25 -23.75 -59.04
C LEU A 272 9.16 -24.74 -59.81
N GLY A 273 8.61 -25.49 -60.76
CA GLY A 273 9.35 -26.45 -61.58
C GLY A 273 9.73 -27.73 -60.83
N LEU A 274 9.04 -28.05 -59.73
CA LEU A 274 9.38 -29.18 -58.85
C LEU A 274 8.28 -30.26 -58.82
N GLY A 275 7.31 -30.17 -59.73
CA GLY A 275 6.21 -31.14 -59.85
C GLY A 275 5.14 -30.98 -58.78
N GLU A 276 5.06 -29.83 -58.13
CA GLU A 276 4.10 -29.54 -57.08
C GLU A 276 2.66 -29.40 -57.59
N LYS A 277 1.70 -29.51 -56.69
CA LYS A 277 0.31 -29.13 -56.98
C LYS A 277 0.13 -27.65 -56.64
N MET A 278 -0.11 -26.81 -57.64
CA MET A 278 -0.33 -25.38 -57.44
C MET A 278 -1.56 -25.14 -56.53
N PRO A 279 -1.48 -24.17 -55.58
CA PRO A 279 -2.64 -23.72 -54.82
C PRO A 279 -3.81 -23.29 -55.72
N ARG A 280 -5.04 -23.67 -55.35
CA ARG A 280 -6.25 -23.37 -56.15
C ARG A 280 -6.43 -21.87 -56.44
N ASN A 281 -6.11 -21.03 -55.46
CA ASN A 281 -6.29 -19.58 -55.53
C ASN A 281 -4.96 -18.82 -55.73
N GLY A 282 -3.92 -19.53 -56.19
CA GLY A 282 -2.56 -19.00 -56.27
C GLY A 282 -1.84 -18.94 -54.93
N TYR A 283 -0.54 -18.69 -55.01
CA TYR A 283 0.36 -18.53 -53.88
C TYR A 283 0.11 -17.19 -53.16
N ARG A 284 0.32 -17.16 -51.85
CA ARG A 284 0.23 -15.94 -51.03
C ARG A 284 1.47 -15.04 -51.08
N MET A 285 2.50 -15.45 -51.82
CA MET A 285 3.77 -14.75 -51.94
C MET A 285 4.24 -14.73 -53.41
N PRO A 286 5.02 -13.72 -53.83
CA PRO A 286 5.64 -13.68 -55.15
C PRO A 286 6.66 -14.82 -55.35
N LEU A 287 6.96 -15.16 -56.61
CA LEU A 287 7.92 -16.21 -56.97
C LEU A 287 9.29 -15.98 -56.33
N ALA A 288 9.78 -14.74 -56.31
CA ALA A 288 11.07 -14.41 -55.69
C ALA A 288 11.16 -14.82 -54.21
N THR A 289 10.09 -14.61 -53.44
CA THR A 289 10.00 -15.02 -52.03
C THR A 289 9.92 -16.53 -51.88
N ALA A 290 9.18 -17.22 -52.75
CA ALA A 290 9.12 -18.68 -52.73
C ALA A 290 10.49 -19.31 -53.05
N LEU A 291 11.20 -18.80 -54.04
CA LEU A 291 12.56 -19.24 -54.40
C LEU A 291 13.58 -18.95 -53.29
N ASP A 292 13.42 -17.84 -52.56
CA ASP A 292 14.23 -17.54 -51.38
C ASP A 292 13.97 -18.54 -50.24
N TRP A 293 12.71 -18.84 -49.93
CA TRP A 293 12.37 -19.85 -48.94
C TRP A 293 12.82 -21.26 -49.34
N LEU A 294 12.79 -21.60 -50.63
CA LEU A 294 13.38 -22.84 -51.15
C LEU A 294 14.88 -22.90 -50.88
N ARG A 295 15.62 -21.83 -51.21
CA ARG A 295 17.07 -21.73 -50.96
C ARG A 295 17.42 -21.85 -49.47
N GLN A 296 16.60 -21.29 -48.60
CA GLN A 296 16.76 -21.38 -47.14
C GLN A 296 16.25 -22.71 -46.55
N GLY A 297 15.70 -23.62 -47.36
CA GLY A 297 15.10 -24.87 -46.88
C GLY A 297 13.82 -24.69 -46.05
N LEU A 298 13.20 -23.50 -46.11
CA LEU A 298 11.97 -23.13 -45.43
C LEU A 298 10.70 -23.46 -46.23
N LEU A 299 10.79 -23.66 -47.55
CA LEU A 299 9.66 -24.13 -48.35
C LEU A 299 9.83 -25.62 -48.61
N LEU A 300 8.89 -26.43 -48.13
CA LEU A 300 8.82 -27.85 -48.47
C LEU A 300 7.95 -28.02 -49.71
N VAL A 301 8.54 -28.57 -50.77
CA VAL A 301 7.85 -28.92 -52.01
C VAL A 301 7.93 -30.42 -52.19
N GLU A 302 6.78 -31.05 -52.34
CA GLU A 302 6.65 -32.49 -52.59
C GLU A 302 5.83 -32.69 -53.88
N PRO A 303 6.26 -33.57 -54.81
CA PRO A 303 5.52 -33.82 -56.04
C PRO A 303 4.06 -34.18 -55.78
N GLY A 304 3.15 -33.56 -56.53
CA GLY A 304 1.70 -33.76 -56.43
C GLY A 304 1.02 -33.18 -55.18
N LYS A 305 1.76 -32.52 -54.28
CA LYS A 305 1.22 -31.84 -53.09
C LYS A 305 1.35 -30.32 -53.19
N VAL A 306 0.46 -29.62 -52.50
CA VAL A 306 0.59 -28.17 -52.33
C VAL A 306 1.81 -27.90 -51.44
N PRO A 307 2.74 -27.00 -51.84
CA PRO A 307 3.88 -26.67 -51.00
C PRO A 307 3.48 -26.15 -49.62
N GLY A 308 4.39 -26.25 -48.64
CA GLY A 308 4.16 -25.77 -47.29
C GLY A 308 5.39 -25.05 -46.74
N LYS A 309 5.20 -23.91 -46.08
CA LYS A 309 6.31 -23.23 -45.40
C LYS A 309 6.59 -23.93 -44.07
N LYS A 310 7.80 -24.39 -43.84
CA LYS A 310 8.25 -24.86 -42.53
C LYS A 310 8.19 -23.71 -41.52
N LEU A 311 7.43 -23.92 -40.46
CA LEU A 311 7.41 -23.09 -39.26
C LEU A 311 7.96 -23.90 -38.12
N TYR A 312 9.18 -23.57 -37.69
CA TYR A 312 9.83 -24.22 -36.55
C TYR A 312 9.15 -23.84 -35.24
N LYS A 313 9.11 -24.80 -34.32
CA LYS A 313 8.56 -24.61 -32.98
C LYS A 313 9.47 -23.65 -32.22
N ASN A 314 8.91 -22.53 -31.77
CA ASN A 314 9.63 -21.61 -30.90
C ASN A 314 9.90 -22.28 -29.54
N PRO A 315 11.15 -22.39 -29.08
CA PRO A 315 11.47 -22.99 -27.78
C PRO A 315 10.85 -22.24 -26.60
N HIS A 316 10.59 -20.95 -26.74
CA HIS A 316 9.99 -20.11 -25.68
C HIS A 316 8.46 -20.24 -25.59
N GLY A 317 7.81 -20.90 -26.55
CA GLY A 317 6.35 -21.01 -26.59
C GLY A 317 5.70 -20.18 -27.69
N VAL A 318 4.40 -19.90 -27.55
CA VAL A 318 3.68 -18.98 -28.44
C VAL A 318 3.63 -17.60 -27.81
N ARG A 319 3.66 -16.54 -28.61
CA ARG A 319 3.42 -15.18 -28.10
C ARG A 319 2.11 -15.16 -27.32
N CYS A 320 2.13 -14.55 -26.13
CA CYS A 320 0.95 -14.47 -25.27
C CYS A 320 -0.22 -13.84 -26.04
N ARG A 321 -1.39 -14.43 -25.88
CA ARG A 321 -2.65 -13.89 -26.40
C ARG A 321 -3.35 -13.07 -25.32
N ASP A 322 -4.53 -12.57 -25.61
CA ASP A 322 -5.39 -11.82 -24.70
C ASP A 322 -6.24 -12.71 -23.78
N VAL A 323 -6.29 -14.02 -24.01
CA VAL A 323 -6.94 -14.99 -23.11
C VAL A 323 -5.88 -15.83 -22.39
N TRP A 324 -5.76 -15.62 -21.08
CA TRP A 324 -4.78 -16.27 -20.21
C TRP A 324 -5.42 -17.40 -19.40
N THR A 325 -5.14 -18.63 -19.80
CA THR A 325 -5.62 -19.85 -19.13
C THR A 325 -4.52 -20.60 -18.39
N ASP A 326 -3.26 -20.18 -18.58
CA ASP A 326 -2.06 -20.82 -18.03
C ASP A 326 -1.60 -20.19 -16.71
N VAL A 327 -1.97 -18.94 -16.45
CA VAL A 327 -1.75 -18.26 -15.17
C VAL A 327 -2.83 -18.70 -14.19
N ARG A 328 -2.50 -19.62 -13.30
CA ARG A 328 -3.45 -20.15 -12.29
C ARG A 328 -3.73 -19.11 -11.20
N SER A 329 -4.85 -19.27 -10.50
CA SER A 329 -5.12 -18.59 -9.23
C SER A 329 -4.05 -18.92 -8.19
N LEU A 330 -4.00 -18.08 -7.16
CA LEU A 330 -3.11 -18.21 -6.02
C LEU A 330 -3.12 -19.65 -5.47
N GLN A 331 -1.95 -20.29 -5.45
CA GLN A 331 -1.75 -21.63 -4.89
C GLN A 331 -1.09 -21.53 -3.50
N GLY A 332 -1.26 -22.57 -2.68
CA GLY A 332 -0.98 -22.52 -1.23
C GLY A 332 0.42 -22.05 -0.83
N SER A 333 1.47 -22.39 -1.58
CA SER A 333 2.85 -21.97 -1.26
C SER A 333 3.15 -20.50 -1.56
N GLU A 334 2.33 -19.83 -2.39
CA GLU A 334 2.49 -18.42 -2.74
C GLU A 334 1.64 -17.50 -1.85
N SER A 335 0.63 -18.06 -1.16
CA SER A 335 -0.29 -17.29 -0.33
C SER A 335 0.42 -16.76 0.92
N ILE A 336 0.28 -15.46 1.17
CA ILE A 336 0.73 -14.83 2.42
C ILE A 336 -0.44 -14.60 3.39
N GLY A 337 -1.60 -15.22 3.13
CA GLY A 337 -2.79 -15.12 3.98
C GLY A 337 -3.64 -13.86 3.74
N TYR A 338 -3.38 -13.10 2.67
CA TYR A 338 -4.17 -11.93 2.30
C TYR A 338 -5.29 -12.31 1.31
N ALA A 339 -6.55 -12.04 1.67
CA ALA A 339 -7.73 -12.61 1.00
C ALA A 339 -7.83 -12.30 -0.49
N THR A 340 -7.42 -11.11 -0.92
CA THR A 340 -7.53 -10.65 -2.32
C THR A 340 -6.21 -10.66 -3.07
N GLN A 341 -5.20 -11.37 -2.54
CA GLN A 341 -3.87 -11.47 -3.16
C GLN A 341 -3.94 -11.98 -4.61
N LYS A 342 -3.30 -11.26 -5.52
CA LYS A 342 -3.10 -11.68 -6.91
C LYS A 342 -1.85 -12.54 -7.05
N PRO A 343 -1.84 -13.55 -7.95
CA PRO A 343 -0.69 -14.42 -8.15
C PRO A 343 0.43 -13.69 -8.91
N SER A 344 1.67 -13.99 -8.55
CA SER A 344 2.87 -13.33 -9.04
C SER A 344 3.05 -13.52 -10.54
N GLY A 345 2.67 -14.68 -11.08
CA GLY A 345 2.75 -14.96 -12.52
C GLY A 345 1.87 -14.04 -13.38
N LEU A 346 0.77 -13.52 -12.82
CA LEU A 346 -0.07 -12.53 -13.50
C LEU A 346 0.68 -11.21 -13.67
N LEU A 347 1.22 -10.68 -12.57
CA LEU A 347 1.94 -9.42 -12.55
C LEU A 347 3.26 -9.51 -13.29
N GLU A 348 3.94 -10.67 -13.23
CA GLU A 348 5.20 -10.90 -13.95
C GLU A 348 5.00 -10.78 -15.46
N ARG A 349 3.91 -11.34 -15.99
CA ARG A 349 3.56 -11.20 -17.42
C ARG A 349 3.27 -9.75 -17.81
N VAL A 350 2.47 -9.04 -17.01
CA VAL A 350 2.12 -7.63 -17.26
C VAL A 350 3.37 -6.74 -17.24
N ILE A 351 4.18 -6.88 -16.19
CA ILE A 351 5.38 -6.08 -15.98
C ILE A 351 6.43 -6.36 -17.07
N ALA A 352 6.69 -7.65 -17.37
CA ALA A 352 7.66 -8.02 -18.38
C ALA A 352 7.25 -7.53 -19.78
N ALA A 353 5.96 -7.58 -20.12
CA ALA A 353 5.47 -7.13 -21.42
C ALA A 353 5.60 -5.61 -21.59
N SER A 354 5.34 -4.83 -20.55
CA SER A 354 5.14 -3.38 -20.67
C SER A 354 6.27 -2.53 -20.07
N THR A 355 7.35 -3.15 -19.57
CA THR A 355 8.50 -2.44 -19.00
C THR A 355 9.85 -3.10 -19.30
N ARG A 356 10.91 -2.29 -19.28
CA ARG A 356 12.32 -2.69 -19.24
C ARG A 356 12.84 -2.68 -17.81
N GLU A 357 13.99 -3.31 -17.59
CA GLU A 357 14.68 -3.24 -16.29
C GLU A 357 14.96 -1.78 -15.90
N GLY A 358 14.91 -1.46 -14.61
CA GLY A 358 15.08 -0.10 -14.10
C GLY A 358 13.92 0.87 -14.35
N GLN A 359 12.89 0.51 -15.12
CA GLN A 359 11.70 1.35 -15.27
C GLN A 359 10.84 1.40 -13.99
N LEU A 360 10.04 2.46 -13.88
CA LEU A 360 9.24 2.78 -12.69
C LEU A 360 7.81 2.26 -12.84
N ILE A 361 7.41 1.44 -11.87
CA ILE A 361 6.08 0.84 -11.78
C ILE A 361 5.33 1.43 -10.58
N ALA A 362 4.03 1.63 -10.69
CA ALA A 362 3.22 1.97 -9.54
C ALA A 362 1.95 1.13 -9.38
N ASP A 363 1.59 0.90 -8.12
CA ASP A 363 0.33 0.30 -7.71
C ASP A 363 -0.28 1.12 -6.56
N PHE A 364 -1.39 1.80 -6.83
CA PHE A 364 -2.05 2.66 -5.85
C PHE A 364 -3.14 1.94 -5.05
N PHE A 365 -3.29 0.63 -5.25
CA PHE A 365 -4.16 -0.28 -4.52
C PHE A 365 -3.35 -1.51 -4.08
N GLY A 366 -2.27 -1.24 -3.34
CA GLY A 366 -1.19 -2.20 -3.12
C GLY A 366 -1.61 -3.53 -2.49
N GLY A 367 -2.57 -3.52 -1.55
CA GLY A 367 -3.09 -4.71 -0.89
C GLY A 367 -1.98 -5.61 -0.32
N SER A 368 -1.82 -6.81 -0.89
CA SER A 368 -0.76 -7.77 -0.51
C SER A 368 0.64 -7.46 -1.07
N GLY A 369 0.78 -6.42 -1.90
CA GLY A 369 2.04 -5.96 -2.47
C GLY A 369 2.59 -6.82 -3.60
N THR A 370 1.76 -7.63 -4.28
CA THR A 370 2.23 -8.49 -5.39
C THR A 370 2.93 -7.69 -6.48
N THR A 371 2.38 -6.53 -6.87
CA THR A 371 2.98 -5.68 -7.91
C THR A 371 4.37 -5.21 -7.52
N ALA A 372 4.55 -4.65 -6.31
CA ALA A 372 5.85 -4.20 -5.81
C ALA A 372 6.85 -5.36 -5.65
N ALA A 373 6.42 -6.50 -5.08
CA ALA A 373 7.27 -7.67 -4.92
C ALA A 373 7.78 -8.22 -6.25
N VAL A 374 6.91 -8.31 -7.27
CA VAL A 374 7.30 -8.77 -8.61
C VAL A 374 8.16 -7.72 -9.32
N ALA A 375 7.84 -6.43 -9.20
CA ALA A 375 8.66 -5.34 -9.74
C ALA A 375 10.09 -5.39 -9.19
N GLU A 376 10.25 -5.56 -7.87
CA GLU A 376 11.55 -5.70 -7.22
C GLU A 376 12.33 -6.92 -7.74
N ARG A 377 11.68 -8.09 -7.82
CA ARG A 377 12.30 -9.33 -8.33
C ARG A 377 12.79 -9.18 -9.76
N LEU A 378 12.06 -8.45 -10.58
CA LEU A 378 12.41 -8.17 -11.97
C LEU A 378 13.41 -7.01 -12.10
N GLY A 379 13.91 -6.39 -11.02
CA GLY A 379 14.87 -5.28 -11.11
C GLY A 379 14.24 -3.96 -11.59
N ARG A 380 12.94 -3.77 -11.37
CA ARG A 380 12.24 -2.50 -11.64
C ARG A 380 12.20 -1.64 -10.37
N ARG A 381 11.98 -0.36 -10.57
CA ARG A 381 11.68 0.59 -9.50
C ARG A 381 10.18 0.56 -9.21
N TRP A 382 9.77 0.74 -7.96
CA TRP A 382 8.36 0.67 -7.61
C TRP A 382 7.91 1.72 -6.59
N ILE A 383 6.65 2.11 -6.73
CA ILE A 383 5.85 2.84 -5.76
C ILE A 383 4.61 2.02 -5.48
N THR A 384 4.27 1.82 -4.21
CA THR A 384 2.99 1.21 -3.84
C THR A 384 2.34 1.99 -2.72
N SER A 385 1.01 2.09 -2.73
CA SER A 385 0.27 2.75 -1.65
C SER A 385 -0.95 1.96 -1.21
N ASP A 386 -1.28 2.05 0.07
CA ASP A 386 -2.52 1.51 0.61
C ASP A 386 -3.03 2.35 1.79
N LEU A 387 -4.35 2.37 1.95
CA LEU A 387 -5.04 3.05 3.04
C LEU A 387 -5.06 2.20 4.32
N GLY A 388 -4.99 0.88 4.19
CA GLY A 388 -4.97 -0.06 5.29
C GLY A 388 -3.57 -0.22 5.87
N LYS A 389 -3.41 0.11 7.16
CA LYS A 389 -2.17 -0.16 7.90
C LYS A 389 -1.80 -1.66 7.88
N PRO A 390 -2.74 -2.60 8.09
CA PRO A 390 -2.43 -4.03 7.98
C PRO A 390 -1.91 -4.43 6.59
N ALA A 391 -2.46 -3.85 5.51
CA ALA A 391 -1.97 -4.09 4.16
C ALA A 391 -0.53 -3.59 3.99
N CYS A 392 -0.22 -2.36 4.44
CA CYS A 392 1.14 -1.82 4.45
C CYS A 392 2.12 -2.71 5.22
N MET A 393 1.72 -3.26 6.36
CA MET A 393 2.56 -4.17 7.14
C MET A 393 2.82 -5.49 6.42
N ILE A 394 1.79 -6.07 5.79
CA ILE A 394 1.92 -7.29 4.99
C ILE A 394 2.86 -7.06 3.80
N MET A 395 2.72 -5.93 3.10
CA MET A 395 3.62 -5.55 2.01
C MET A 395 5.06 -5.40 2.50
N ARG A 396 5.27 -4.70 3.61
CA ARG A 396 6.58 -4.49 4.22
C ARG A 396 7.25 -5.83 4.55
N LYS A 397 6.56 -6.69 5.30
CA LYS A 397 7.06 -8.02 5.67
C LYS A 397 7.43 -8.83 4.43
N ARG A 398 6.55 -8.88 3.44
CA ARG A 398 6.80 -9.59 2.17
C ARG A 398 8.07 -9.10 1.46
N LEU A 399 8.28 -7.78 1.40
CA LEU A 399 9.45 -7.19 0.76
C LEU A 399 10.74 -7.48 1.53
N ILE A 400 10.70 -7.43 2.87
CA ILE A 400 11.82 -7.83 3.73
C ILE A 400 12.14 -9.32 3.56
N ASP A 401 11.12 -10.17 3.61
CA ASP A 401 11.23 -11.62 3.38
C ASP A 401 11.80 -11.94 1.99
N GLN A 402 11.57 -11.10 0.99
CA GLN A 402 12.15 -11.27 -0.35
C GLN A 402 13.61 -10.79 -0.45
N GLY A 403 14.12 -10.04 0.54
CA GLY A 403 15.43 -9.39 0.46
C GLY A 403 15.42 -8.23 -0.53
N ALA A 404 14.36 -7.43 -0.55
CA ALA A 404 14.29 -6.21 -1.36
C ALA A 404 15.45 -5.26 -1.05
N ARG A 405 15.78 -4.37 -2.00
CA ARG A 405 16.68 -3.23 -1.73
C ARG A 405 16.06 -2.28 -0.71
N PRO A 406 16.87 -1.45 -0.01
CA PRO A 406 16.37 -0.39 0.86
C PRO A 406 15.26 0.45 0.22
N PHE A 407 14.21 0.75 0.98
CA PHE A 407 13.06 1.49 0.50
C PHE A 407 12.50 2.42 1.57
N LEU A 408 11.75 3.43 1.12
CA LEU A 408 11.12 4.42 1.99
C LEU A 408 9.72 3.95 2.40
N TYR A 409 9.43 4.03 3.69
CA TYR A 409 8.07 4.01 4.20
C TYR A 409 7.63 5.45 4.51
N GLN A 410 6.60 5.91 3.81
CA GLN A 410 6.13 7.29 3.85
C GLN A 410 4.66 7.36 4.27
N ALA A 411 4.26 8.48 4.84
CA ALA A 411 2.87 8.75 5.19
C ALA A 411 2.46 10.15 4.71
N ILE A 412 1.15 10.38 4.57
CA ILE A 412 0.60 11.71 4.24
C ILE A 412 0.61 12.58 5.51
N GLY A 413 1.43 13.63 5.50
CA GLY A 413 1.84 14.38 6.70
C GLY A 413 0.76 15.14 7.49
N ASP A 414 -0.40 15.45 6.89
CA ASP A 414 -1.36 16.43 7.49
C ASP A 414 -2.83 16.02 7.35
N TYR A 415 -3.13 14.72 7.22
CA TYR A 415 -4.48 14.24 6.91
C TYR A 415 -5.59 14.83 7.80
N GLN A 416 -5.36 14.91 9.12
CA GLN A 416 -6.38 15.42 10.05
C GLN A 416 -6.63 16.92 9.93
N LEU A 417 -5.60 17.71 9.63
CA LEU A 417 -5.74 19.15 9.49
C LEU A 417 -6.50 19.50 8.21
N GLU A 418 -6.19 18.82 7.11
CA GLU A 418 -6.90 19.00 5.84
C GLU A 418 -8.34 18.47 5.92
N ALA A 419 -8.57 17.34 6.60
CA ALA A 419 -9.91 16.84 6.91
C ALA A 419 -10.72 17.84 7.76
N ALA A 420 -10.10 18.50 8.75
CA ALA A 420 -10.74 19.51 9.58
C ALA A 420 -11.17 20.74 8.76
N LYS A 421 -10.28 21.30 7.95
CA LYS A 421 -10.55 22.47 7.10
C LYS A 421 -11.65 22.20 6.08
N HIS A 422 -11.65 21.00 5.50
CA HIS A 422 -12.66 20.59 4.53
C HIS A 422 -14.03 20.36 5.18
N THR A 423 -14.06 19.88 6.43
CA THR A 423 -15.31 19.51 7.13
C THR A 423 -15.96 20.68 7.86
N LEU A 424 -15.17 21.55 8.51
CA LEU A 424 -15.66 22.60 9.40
C LEU A 424 -15.57 24.01 8.77
N GLY A 425 -14.97 24.13 7.59
CA GLY A 425 -14.90 25.36 6.80
C GLY A 425 -13.69 26.24 7.11
N ARG A 426 -13.32 27.10 6.14
CA ARG A 426 -12.11 27.97 6.20
C ARG A 426 -12.12 29.03 7.32
N SER A 427 -13.28 29.36 7.89
CA SER A 427 -13.43 30.33 8.99
C SER A 427 -13.32 29.71 10.39
N PHE A 428 -13.16 28.39 10.47
CA PHE A 428 -13.10 27.64 11.73
C PHE A 428 -11.78 27.90 12.49
N ARG A 429 -11.86 28.19 13.79
CA ARG A 429 -10.67 28.42 14.63
C ARG A 429 -10.35 27.19 15.47
N ILE A 430 -9.06 26.93 15.68
CA ILE A 430 -8.55 25.81 16.48
C ILE A 430 -9.11 25.80 17.92
N GLY A 431 -9.34 26.97 18.51
CA GLY A 431 -9.95 27.08 19.86
C GLY A 431 -11.39 26.60 19.92
N ASP A 432 -12.13 26.66 18.82
CA ASP A 432 -13.51 26.15 18.75
C ASP A 432 -13.52 24.61 18.75
N LEU A 433 -12.47 23.97 18.21
CA LEU A 433 -12.28 22.51 18.28
C LEU A 433 -11.98 22.03 19.71
N SER A 434 -11.14 22.78 20.44
CA SER A 434 -10.80 22.44 21.84
C SER A 434 -12.05 22.46 22.72
N GLY A 435 -12.94 23.44 22.53
CA GLY A 435 -14.23 23.49 23.21
C GLY A 435 -15.15 22.31 22.86
N ILE A 436 -15.18 21.88 21.59
CA ILE A 436 -15.93 20.70 21.16
C ILE A 436 -15.38 19.42 21.83
N VAL A 437 -14.06 19.27 21.86
CA VAL A 437 -13.38 18.13 22.50
C VAL A 437 -13.72 18.06 23.99
N LEU A 438 -13.62 19.19 24.71
CA LEU A 438 -13.99 19.26 26.13
C LEU A 438 -15.46 18.86 26.34
N ALA A 439 -16.37 19.38 25.50
CA ALA A 439 -17.79 19.10 25.58
C ALA A 439 -18.15 17.63 25.28
N LEU A 440 -17.36 16.95 24.44
CA LEU A 440 -17.50 15.52 24.15
C LEU A 440 -16.91 14.65 25.27
N PHE A 441 -15.82 15.10 25.89
CA PHE A 441 -15.24 14.44 27.06
C PHE A 441 -16.13 14.57 28.31
N GLY A 442 -17.03 15.57 28.33
CA GLY A 442 -17.90 15.86 29.46
C GLY A 442 -17.35 16.94 30.40
N ALA A 443 -16.27 17.62 30.02
CA ALA A 443 -15.71 18.73 30.77
C ALA A 443 -16.44 20.05 30.46
N ARG A 444 -16.85 20.77 31.51
CA ARG A 444 -17.40 22.12 31.36
C ARG A 444 -16.25 23.13 31.20
N PRO A 445 -16.28 24.01 30.17
CA PRO A 445 -15.25 25.01 29.99
C PRO A 445 -15.09 25.92 31.21
N LEU A 446 -13.85 26.23 31.57
CA LEU A 446 -13.55 27.20 32.63
C LEU A 446 -13.91 28.65 32.23
N PRO A 447 -14.11 29.56 33.20
CA PRO A 447 -14.32 30.99 32.96
C PRO A 447 -13.28 31.62 32.04
N ALA A 448 -13.69 32.59 31.20
CA ALA A 448 -12.87 33.13 30.12
C ALA A 448 -11.58 33.83 30.59
N ASP A 449 -11.58 34.39 31.80
CA ASP A 449 -10.44 34.99 32.48
C ASP A 449 -9.37 33.95 32.88
N ALA A 450 -9.79 32.76 33.29
CA ALA A 450 -8.92 31.63 33.62
C ALA A 450 -8.59 30.72 32.42
N ASN A 451 -9.25 30.93 31.27
CA ASN A 451 -9.19 30.06 30.09
C ASN A 451 -9.10 30.85 28.77
N PRO A 452 -8.05 31.67 28.57
CA PRO A 452 -7.93 32.54 27.40
C PRO A 452 -7.82 31.77 26.08
N GLN A 453 -7.31 30.53 26.12
CA GLN A 453 -7.16 29.66 24.95
C GLN A 453 -8.37 28.75 24.69
N ARG A 454 -9.42 28.81 25.53
CA ARG A 454 -10.65 28.01 25.43
C ARG A 454 -10.41 26.50 25.37
N ASN A 455 -9.39 26.04 26.07
CA ASN A 455 -8.91 24.67 26.01
C ASN A 455 -8.80 24.01 27.39
N LEU A 456 -9.26 24.70 28.44
CA LEU A 456 -9.40 24.17 29.79
C LEU A 456 -10.86 23.93 30.15
N GLY A 457 -11.14 22.83 30.84
CA GLY A 457 -12.43 22.52 31.43
C GLY A 457 -12.31 21.77 32.74
N ALA A 458 -13.44 21.57 33.42
CA ALA A 458 -13.53 20.82 34.66
C ALA A 458 -14.60 19.73 34.56
N LEU A 459 -14.35 18.57 35.16
CA LEU A 459 -15.38 17.53 35.34
C LEU A 459 -16.31 17.91 36.49
N ASP A 460 -17.59 17.58 36.34
CA ASP A 460 -18.66 17.92 37.29
C ASP A 460 -19.18 16.65 38.01
N ASP A 461 -18.27 15.72 38.31
CA ASP A 461 -18.53 14.41 38.91
C ASP A 461 -18.20 14.36 40.42
N GLY A 462 -17.92 15.52 41.02
CA GLY A 462 -17.49 15.65 42.42
C GLY A 462 -15.98 15.51 42.62
N SER A 463 -15.21 15.14 41.59
CA SER A 463 -13.74 15.22 41.59
C SER A 463 -13.28 16.62 41.16
N ARG A 464 -12.28 17.22 41.82
CA ARG A 464 -11.63 18.43 41.28
C ARG A 464 -10.65 18.02 40.18
N THR A 465 -11.16 17.54 39.06
CA THR A 465 -10.35 17.16 37.90
C THR A 465 -10.31 18.27 36.86
N LEU A 466 -9.11 18.79 36.59
CA LEU A 466 -8.84 19.71 35.49
C LEU A 466 -8.66 18.94 34.18
N VAL A 467 -9.22 19.45 33.09
CA VAL A 467 -9.07 18.86 31.75
C VAL A 467 -8.44 19.88 30.83
N LEU A 468 -7.33 19.52 30.18
CA LEU A 468 -6.62 20.31 29.18
C LEU A 468 -6.75 19.62 27.82
N ALA A 469 -7.46 20.25 26.88
CA ALA A 469 -7.46 19.82 25.48
C ALA A 469 -6.32 20.49 24.72
N ASP A 470 -5.47 19.72 24.06
CA ASP A 470 -4.38 20.25 23.24
C ASP A 470 -4.84 20.54 21.80
N SER A 471 -4.05 21.34 21.10
CA SER A 471 -4.30 21.67 19.70
C SER A 471 -3.90 20.51 18.78
N PRO A 472 -4.66 20.22 17.70
CA PRO A 472 -4.21 19.28 16.67
C PRO A 472 -2.89 19.69 16.00
N ASN A 473 -2.52 20.97 16.07
CA ASN A 473 -1.27 21.50 15.49
C ASN A 473 -0.09 21.43 16.47
N LYS A 474 -0.26 20.83 17.65
CA LYS A 474 0.79 20.70 18.66
C LYS A 474 1.03 19.23 18.95
N LEU A 475 2.30 18.88 19.10
CA LEU A 475 2.72 17.63 19.71
C LEU A 475 2.56 17.77 21.23
N THR A 476 1.67 16.96 21.80
CA THR A 476 1.55 16.79 23.24
C THR A 476 2.77 16.01 23.73
N GLY A 477 3.70 16.70 24.38
CA GLY A 477 4.94 16.13 24.91
C GLY A 477 5.25 16.59 26.32
N GLY A 478 6.48 16.35 26.79
CA GLY A 478 6.88 16.64 28.18
C GLY A 478 6.64 18.10 28.61
N ALA A 479 6.77 19.08 27.71
CA ALA A 479 6.45 20.48 28.00
C ALA A 479 4.95 20.70 28.27
N THR A 480 4.06 20.07 27.49
CA THR A 480 2.62 20.11 27.72
C THR A 480 2.27 19.45 29.05
N LEU A 481 2.88 18.30 29.36
CA LEU A 481 2.63 17.57 30.61
C LEU A 481 3.06 18.37 31.83
N ARG A 482 4.28 18.95 31.83
CA ARG A 482 4.75 19.84 32.90
C ARG A 482 3.85 21.06 33.08
N ARG A 483 3.37 21.65 31.99
CA ARG A 483 2.41 22.76 32.03
C ARG A 483 1.06 22.33 32.62
N ALA A 484 0.55 21.16 32.24
CA ALA A 484 -0.70 20.63 32.77
C ALA A 484 -0.62 20.38 34.28
N VAL A 485 0.49 19.81 34.75
CA VAL A 485 0.80 19.63 36.17
C VAL A 485 0.88 20.98 36.90
N ALA A 486 1.58 21.97 36.35
CA ALA A 486 1.67 23.30 36.96
C ALA A 486 0.29 23.99 37.05
N LEU A 487 -0.55 23.87 36.01
CA LEU A 487 -1.92 24.37 36.01
C LEU A 487 -2.77 23.65 37.06
N ARG A 488 -2.66 22.32 37.16
CA ARG A 488 -3.34 21.55 38.21
C ARG A 488 -3.00 22.09 39.60
N ASP A 489 -1.72 22.36 39.86
CA ASP A 489 -1.27 22.71 41.21
C ASP A 489 -1.55 24.18 41.58
N SER A 490 -1.78 25.07 40.60
CA SER A 490 -1.87 26.51 40.85
C SER A 490 -3.19 27.18 40.42
N LEU A 491 -3.85 26.68 39.37
CA LEU A 491 -5.00 27.36 38.77
C LEU A 491 -6.23 27.27 39.68
N LEU A 492 -6.88 28.39 39.98
CA LEU A 492 -8.13 28.46 40.77
C LEU A 492 -8.03 27.77 42.14
N GLY A 493 -6.85 27.85 42.78
CA GLY A 493 -6.61 27.26 44.11
C GLY A 493 -6.29 25.77 44.11
N GLY A 494 -5.97 25.20 42.94
CA GLY A 494 -5.47 23.83 42.83
C GLY A 494 -6.55 22.77 42.60
N TRP A 495 -6.16 21.71 41.89
CA TRP A 495 -6.97 20.59 41.43
C TRP A 495 -6.40 19.26 41.93
N ASP A 496 -7.25 18.26 42.13
CA ASP A 496 -6.86 16.94 42.63
C ASP A 496 -6.13 16.13 41.55
N LYS A 497 -6.58 16.26 40.29
CA LYS A 497 -6.10 15.53 39.13
C LYS A 497 -6.10 16.42 37.90
N VAL A 498 -5.24 16.12 36.93
CA VAL A 498 -5.31 16.69 35.58
C VAL A 498 -5.36 15.61 34.50
N VAL A 499 -6.24 15.80 33.53
CA VAL A 499 -6.37 14.98 32.32
C VAL A 499 -5.94 15.82 31.12
N VAL A 500 -4.98 15.33 30.34
CA VAL A 500 -4.53 15.95 29.10
C VAL A 500 -5.10 15.18 27.92
N LEU A 501 -5.87 15.85 27.06
CA LEU A 501 -6.44 15.29 25.83
C LEU A 501 -5.58 15.75 24.64
N GLY A 502 -4.87 14.83 23.99
CA GLY A 502 -3.97 15.15 22.87
C GLY A 502 -4.40 14.51 21.54
N TRP A 503 -4.13 15.19 20.43
CA TRP A 503 -4.33 14.66 19.08
C TRP A 503 -3.08 13.92 18.57
N ASN A 504 -1.93 14.55 18.77
CA ASN A 504 -0.62 14.10 18.35
C ASN A 504 0.30 14.13 19.58
N PHE A 505 1.21 13.17 19.68
CA PHE A 505 2.08 13.04 20.84
C PHE A 505 3.55 13.03 20.43
N ASP A 506 4.37 13.62 21.29
CA ASP A 506 5.82 13.50 21.18
C ASP A 506 6.21 12.02 21.27
N PRO A 507 7.06 11.50 20.36
CA PRO A 507 7.51 10.10 20.41
C PRO A 507 8.10 9.68 21.77
N ALA A 508 8.70 10.59 22.53
CA ALA A 508 9.27 10.34 23.86
C ALA A 508 8.28 10.60 25.02
N ILE A 509 6.98 10.72 24.74
CA ILE A 509 5.99 11.01 25.80
C ILE A 509 5.95 9.94 26.89
N GLY A 510 6.15 8.66 26.55
CA GLY A 510 6.19 7.58 27.54
C GLY A 510 7.28 7.82 28.60
N GLN A 511 8.47 8.22 28.16
CA GLN A 511 9.57 8.60 29.05
C GLN A 511 9.25 9.85 29.86
N SER A 512 8.56 10.82 29.25
CA SER A 512 8.12 12.02 29.97
C SER A 512 7.11 11.68 31.08
N LEU A 513 6.22 10.71 30.85
CA LEU A 513 5.28 10.21 31.85
C LEU A 513 6.01 9.46 32.95
N ASP A 514 6.92 8.56 32.60
CA ASP A 514 7.74 7.80 33.56
C ASP A 514 8.63 8.72 34.40
N ALA A 515 9.22 9.75 33.78
CA ALA A 515 10.05 10.73 34.47
C ALA A 515 9.26 11.65 35.42
N LEU A 516 8.00 11.96 35.09
CA LEU A 516 7.11 12.70 35.99
C LEU A 516 6.61 11.83 37.14
N ALA A 517 6.39 10.53 36.88
CA ALA A 517 5.90 9.54 37.84
C ALA A 517 4.71 10.05 38.69
N ASP A 518 3.82 10.86 38.09
CA ASP A 518 2.75 11.55 38.80
C ASP A 518 1.42 10.79 38.65
N PRO A 519 0.92 10.12 39.70
CA PRO A 519 -0.34 9.36 39.62
C PRO A 519 -1.58 10.26 39.48
N ARG A 520 -1.44 11.59 39.64
CA ARG A 520 -2.50 12.58 39.47
C ARG A 520 -2.48 13.23 38.08
N LEU A 521 -1.68 12.72 37.15
CA LEU A 521 -1.66 13.09 35.73
C LEU A 521 -2.19 11.91 34.91
N GLU A 522 -3.20 12.17 34.08
CA GLU A 522 -3.71 11.22 33.09
C GLU A 522 -3.59 11.82 31.70
N VAL A 523 -3.19 11.02 30.72
CA VAL A 523 -3.09 11.43 29.32
C VAL A 523 -3.98 10.55 28.49
N LEU A 524 -4.91 11.18 27.77
CA LEU A 524 -5.84 10.52 26.88
C LEU A 524 -5.72 11.05 25.45
N VAL A 525 -6.01 10.18 24.50
CA VAL A 525 -5.96 10.44 23.08
C VAL A 525 -7.33 10.84 22.56
N ILE A 526 -7.34 11.90 21.77
CA ILE A 526 -8.52 12.36 21.03
C ILE A 526 -8.65 11.49 19.78
N PRO A 527 -9.80 10.87 19.50
CA PRO A 527 -9.97 9.99 18.35
C PRO A 527 -9.63 10.69 17.02
N PRO A 528 -8.81 10.06 16.16
CA PRO A 528 -8.35 10.68 14.91
C PRO A 528 -9.49 10.91 13.90
N ASP A 529 -10.57 10.13 13.99
CA ASP A 529 -11.76 10.21 13.14
C ASP A 529 -12.84 11.12 13.73
N LEU A 530 -12.55 11.85 14.81
CA LEU A 530 -13.54 12.69 15.49
C LEU A 530 -14.17 13.72 14.55
N LEU A 531 -13.39 14.28 13.63
CA LEU A 531 -13.84 15.29 12.67
C LEU A 531 -14.84 14.72 11.66
N ASP A 532 -14.58 13.52 11.14
CA ASP A 532 -15.48 12.84 10.21
C ASP A 532 -16.81 12.47 10.88
N ARG A 533 -16.74 12.07 12.16
CA ARG A 533 -17.92 11.79 12.98
C ARG A 533 -18.77 13.04 13.18
N LEU A 534 -18.16 14.19 13.48
CA LEU A 534 -18.85 15.47 13.66
C LEU A 534 -19.66 15.87 12.42
N LYS A 535 -19.13 15.61 11.22
CA LYS A 535 -19.81 15.87 9.94
C LYS A 535 -21.15 15.15 9.79
N LYS A 536 -21.23 13.89 10.25
CA LYS A 536 -22.38 13.01 10.05
C LYS A 536 -23.45 13.12 11.14
N GLY A 537 -23.03 13.37 12.39
CA GLY A 537 -23.90 13.19 13.56
C GLY A 537 -24.28 14.47 14.32
N GLY A 538 -23.54 15.57 14.17
CA GLY A 538 -23.64 16.71 15.08
C GLY A 538 -23.17 16.37 16.51
N LEU A 539 -22.93 17.40 17.33
CA LEU A 539 -22.31 17.25 18.66
C LEU A 539 -23.11 16.37 19.62
N ASP A 540 -24.44 16.53 19.64
CA ASP A 540 -25.31 15.89 20.66
C ASP A 540 -25.42 14.38 20.49
N ARG A 541 -25.39 13.86 19.25
CA ARG A 541 -25.38 12.40 19.01
C ARG A 541 -24.05 11.75 19.40
N LEU A 542 -22.96 12.52 19.38
CA LEU A 542 -21.60 12.01 19.56
C LEU A 542 -21.14 11.93 21.01
N ARG A 543 -21.73 12.73 21.91
CA ARG A 543 -21.40 12.70 23.35
C ARG A 543 -21.44 11.29 23.97
N ALA A 544 -22.36 10.44 23.54
CA ALA A 544 -22.48 9.07 24.05
C ALA A 544 -21.56 8.05 23.33
N GLN A 545 -20.99 8.42 22.18
CA GLN A 545 -20.28 7.51 21.26
C GLN A 545 -18.77 7.77 21.20
N VAL A 546 -18.33 8.99 21.51
CA VAL A 546 -16.91 9.36 21.54
C VAL A 546 -16.29 8.87 22.83
N ARG A 547 -15.18 8.13 22.70
CA ARG A 547 -14.37 7.63 23.82
C ARG A 547 -12.97 8.20 23.69
N PHE A 548 -12.41 8.64 24.79
CA PHE A 548 -11.03 9.10 24.93
C PHE A 548 -10.28 8.01 25.67
N SER A 549 -9.11 7.61 25.20
CA SER A 549 -8.41 6.44 25.76
C SER A 549 -6.98 6.74 26.14
N SER A 550 -6.39 5.87 26.96
CA SER A 550 -4.98 5.92 27.35
C SER A 550 -4.05 5.96 26.15
N LEU A 551 -2.93 6.66 26.32
CA LEU A 551 -1.84 6.76 25.35
C LEU A 551 -1.22 5.39 25.01
N GLN A 552 -0.90 5.19 23.74
CA GLN A 552 -0.02 4.12 23.26
C GLN A 552 1.42 4.40 23.68
N TYR A 553 2.11 3.43 24.25
CA TYR A 553 3.55 3.56 24.43
C TYR A 553 4.23 2.20 24.52
N LEU A 554 5.50 2.20 24.14
CA LEU A 554 6.42 1.08 24.30
C LEU A 554 7.37 1.42 25.46
N SER A 555 7.78 0.42 26.24
CA SER A 555 8.83 0.59 27.24
C SER A 555 9.92 -0.45 27.06
N LEU A 556 11.15 -0.07 27.42
CA LEU A 556 12.36 -0.87 27.26
C LEU A 556 12.97 -1.16 28.62
N HIS A 557 13.63 -2.30 28.77
CA HIS A 557 14.59 -2.49 29.85
C HIS A 557 15.81 -1.58 29.62
N PRO A 558 16.63 -1.30 30.67
CA PRO A 558 17.89 -0.59 30.49
C PRO A 558 18.73 -1.22 29.37
N VAL A 559 19.08 -0.41 28.37
CA VAL A 559 19.86 -0.85 27.21
C VAL A 559 21.30 -1.06 27.62
N GLU A 560 21.87 -2.22 27.30
CA GLU A 560 23.26 -2.55 27.58
C GLU A 560 24.12 -2.14 26.37
N ARG A 561 25.09 -1.24 26.57
CA ARG A 561 26.11 -0.85 25.58
C ARG A 561 27.47 -1.34 26.08
N GLN A 562 28.23 -2.02 25.23
CA GLN A 562 29.57 -2.53 25.57
C GLN A 562 30.53 -2.28 24.41
N ARG A 563 31.71 -1.73 24.68
CA ARG A 563 32.74 -1.56 23.66
C ARG A 563 33.52 -2.86 23.43
N ARG A 564 33.80 -3.18 22.17
CA ARG A 564 34.62 -4.31 21.71
C ARG A 564 35.56 -3.87 20.59
N GLY A 565 36.73 -3.34 20.96
CA GLY A 565 37.70 -2.78 20.01
C GLY A 565 37.13 -1.56 19.29
N ASP A 566 36.99 -1.67 17.96
CA ASP A 566 36.45 -0.63 17.07
C ASP A 566 34.93 -0.78 16.85
N ALA A 567 34.28 -1.70 17.56
CA ALA A 567 32.84 -1.91 17.55
C ALA A 567 32.23 -1.73 18.95
N GLU A 568 30.91 -1.63 18.99
CA GLU A 568 30.06 -1.64 20.17
C GLU A 568 29.00 -2.72 20.02
N SER A 569 28.75 -3.46 21.09
CA SER A 569 27.62 -4.37 21.22
C SER A 569 26.49 -3.65 21.95
N LEU A 570 25.30 -3.64 21.35
CA LEU A 570 24.06 -3.11 21.91
C LEU A 570 23.08 -4.25 22.15
N ARG A 571 22.55 -4.33 23.36
CA ARG A 571 21.47 -5.24 23.72
C ARG A 571 20.23 -4.46 24.13
N VAL A 572 19.20 -4.53 23.29
CA VAL A 572 17.93 -3.84 23.49
C VAL A 572 16.87 -4.88 23.83
N ARG A 573 16.12 -4.66 24.91
CA ARG A 573 15.04 -5.58 25.34
C ARG A 573 13.74 -4.83 25.56
N LEU A 574 12.67 -5.33 24.94
CA LEU A 574 11.32 -4.84 25.16
C LEU A 574 10.86 -5.22 26.57
N ALA A 575 10.29 -4.26 27.30
CA ALA A 575 9.76 -4.49 28.65
C ALA A 575 8.22 -4.59 28.64
N ASN A 576 7.54 -3.65 27.99
CA ASN A 576 6.08 -3.64 27.91
C ASN A 576 5.58 -2.92 26.65
N TYR A 577 4.35 -3.25 26.24
CA TYR A 577 3.63 -2.56 25.18
C TYR A 577 2.20 -2.24 25.62
N VAL A 578 1.82 -0.98 25.56
CA VAL A 578 0.46 -0.54 25.88
C VAL A 578 -0.26 -0.15 24.61
N LEU A 579 -1.30 -0.92 24.29
CA LEU A 579 -2.15 -0.71 23.12
C LEU A 579 -3.03 0.54 23.29
N LEU A 580 -3.06 1.38 22.24
CA LEU A 580 -3.93 2.54 22.18
C LEU A 580 -5.39 2.11 22.09
N SER A 581 -6.26 2.71 22.89
CA SER A 581 -7.71 2.64 22.71
C SER A 581 -8.23 1.27 22.25
N PRO A 582 -8.11 0.18 23.03
CA PRO A 582 -8.72 -1.10 22.67
C PRO A 582 -10.21 -0.93 22.31
N GLU A 583 -10.85 0.09 22.88
CA GLU A 583 -12.22 0.43 22.63
C GLU A 583 -12.49 1.07 21.27
N ALA A 584 -11.49 1.73 20.67
CA ALA A 584 -11.55 2.32 19.34
C ALA A 584 -11.30 1.30 18.23
N ILE A 585 -10.74 0.14 18.57
CA ILE A 585 -10.67 -0.98 17.64
C ILE A 585 -12.09 -1.48 17.40
N ASN A 586 -12.44 -1.62 16.12
CA ASN A 586 -13.80 -2.01 15.70
C ASN A 586 -14.03 -3.52 15.93
N LEU A 587 -14.06 -3.90 17.21
CA LEU A 587 -14.36 -5.22 17.74
C LEU A 587 -15.72 -5.20 18.43
N ASP A 588 -16.47 -6.30 18.30
CA ASP A 588 -17.61 -6.54 19.19
C ASP A 588 -17.16 -6.81 20.64
N ASP A 589 -18.12 -6.78 21.58
CA ASP A 589 -17.84 -6.89 23.01
C ASP A 589 -17.14 -8.22 23.36
N ALA A 590 -17.48 -9.31 22.67
CA ALA A 590 -16.89 -10.62 22.90
C ALA A 590 -15.41 -10.66 22.48
N ASN A 591 -15.06 -10.13 21.31
CA ASN A 591 -13.69 -10.04 20.83
C ASN A 591 -12.88 -9.02 21.62
N ARG A 592 -13.50 -7.93 22.07
CA ARG A 592 -12.87 -6.95 22.96
C ARG A 592 -12.46 -7.57 24.30
N ALA A 593 -13.35 -8.37 24.91
CA ALA A 593 -13.02 -9.08 26.14
C ALA A 593 -11.89 -10.12 25.97
N LYS A 594 -11.76 -10.74 24.78
CA LYS A 594 -10.60 -11.58 24.45
C LYS A 594 -9.31 -10.75 24.36
N LEU A 595 -9.37 -9.60 23.68
CA LEU A 595 -8.22 -8.70 23.53
C LEU A 595 -7.70 -8.23 24.89
N HIS A 596 -8.57 -7.76 25.79
CA HIS A 596 -8.15 -7.33 27.13
C HIS A 596 -7.46 -8.43 27.93
N ARG A 597 -7.85 -9.70 27.76
CA ARG A 597 -7.17 -10.82 28.42
C ARG A 597 -5.74 -10.98 27.93
N VAL A 598 -5.50 -10.87 26.62
CA VAL A 598 -4.15 -10.94 26.05
C VAL A 598 -3.32 -9.72 26.48
N MET A 599 -3.89 -8.51 26.41
CA MET A 599 -3.21 -7.29 26.84
C MET A 599 -2.66 -7.38 28.28
N ASN A 600 -3.45 -7.94 29.20
CA ASN A 600 -3.08 -8.02 30.60
C ASN A 600 -2.13 -9.19 30.90
N ALA A 601 -2.20 -10.29 30.13
CA ALA A 601 -1.39 -11.48 30.35
C ALA A 601 -0.03 -11.40 29.64
N GLU A 602 -0.02 -10.92 28.39
CA GLU A 602 1.15 -10.92 27.52
C GLU A 602 1.14 -9.74 26.54
N PRO A 603 1.41 -8.51 27.02
CA PRO A 603 1.31 -7.29 26.22
C PRO A 603 2.24 -7.26 25.00
N LEU A 604 3.44 -7.85 25.09
CA LEU A 604 4.38 -7.92 23.97
C LEU A 604 3.85 -8.81 22.82
N ALA A 605 2.95 -9.75 23.11
CA ALA A 605 2.26 -10.53 22.09
C ALA A 605 1.16 -9.73 21.37
N LEU A 606 1.19 -8.39 21.42
CA LEU A 606 0.45 -7.49 20.54
C LEU A 606 1.32 -6.89 19.44
N ILE A 607 2.65 -6.94 19.59
CA ILE A 607 3.60 -6.42 18.61
C ILE A 607 3.63 -7.34 17.39
N GLU A 608 3.39 -6.81 16.21
CA GLU A 608 3.50 -7.48 14.92
C GLU A 608 4.92 -7.35 14.35
N TYR A 609 5.51 -6.17 14.50
CA TYR A 609 6.84 -5.80 13.99
C TYR A 609 7.50 -4.82 14.96
N TRP A 610 8.82 -4.90 15.12
CA TRP A 610 9.59 -3.85 15.75
C TRP A 610 10.99 -3.73 15.17
N ALA A 611 11.59 -2.55 15.30
CA ALA A 611 12.89 -2.22 14.75
C ALA A 611 13.69 -1.32 15.68
N VAL A 612 15.00 -1.31 15.47
CA VAL A 612 15.98 -0.51 16.20
C VAL A 612 16.80 0.32 15.22
N ASP A 613 16.83 1.63 15.47
CA ASP A 613 17.79 2.58 14.90
C ASP A 613 18.82 2.93 15.99
N PRO A 614 20.06 2.41 15.90
CA PRO A 614 21.09 2.66 16.89
C PRO A 614 21.72 4.06 16.75
N ASP A 615 21.42 4.85 15.72
CA ASP A 615 22.00 6.17 15.45
C ASP A 615 20.95 7.18 14.96
N TYR A 616 19.80 7.22 15.63
CA TYR A 616 18.66 8.06 15.23
C TYR A 616 19.01 9.55 15.26
N ASP A 617 18.79 10.23 14.13
CA ASP A 617 19.06 11.67 13.97
C ASP A 617 17.94 12.56 14.53
N GLY A 618 16.79 11.98 14.88
CA GLY A 618 15.61 12.72 15.33
C GLY A 618 14.66 13.13 14.22
N GLU A 619 14.95 12.82 12.96
CA GLU A 619 14.14 13.16 11.79
C GLU A 619 13.63 11.91 11.06
N VAL A 620 14.52 11.00 10.66
CA VAL A 620 14.19 9.81 9.86
C VAL A 620 14.69 8.55 10.54
N PHE A 621 13.75 7.68 10.91
CA PHE A 621 14.06 6.40 11.55
C PHE A 621 14.67 5.42 10.54
N ARG A 622 15.79 4.78 10.87
CA ARG A 622 16.45 3.77 10.01
C ARG A 622 16.32 2.39 10.67
N SER A 623 15.63 1.45 10.02
CA SER A 623 15.39 0.11 10.58
C SER A 623 16.63 -0.81 10.46
N VAL A 624 17.72 -0.46 11.13
CA VAL A 624 19.01 -1.18 11.05
C VAL A 624 18.89 -2.62 11.54
N TRP A 625 18.13 -2.84 12.61
CA TRP A 625 17.70 -4.16 13.04
C TRP A 625 16.18 -4.20 13.11
N GLN A 626 15.58 -5.35 12.81
CA GLN A 626 14.13 -5.51 12.84
C GLN A 626 13.72 -6.97 13.06
N ASP A 627 12.56 -7.17 13.67
CA ASP A 627 11.92 -8.47 13.81
C ASP A 627 10.40 -8.35 13.71
N TYR A 628 9.75 -9.46 13.36
CA TYR A 628 8.31 -9.54 13.14
C TYR A 628 7.78 -10.94 13.39
N ARG A 629 6.47 -11.05 13.60
CA ARG A 629 5.80 -12.33 13.82
C ARG A 629 5.97 -13.27 12.65
N GLY A 630 6.24 -14.54 12.96
CA GLY A 630 6.44 -15.57 11.94
C GLY A 630 7.66 -15.30 11.07
N ASN A 631 8.64 -14.53 11.56
CA ASN A 631 9.97 -14.48 10.98
C ASN A 631 10.57 -15.90 10.95
N ALA A 632 10.99 -16.34 9.76
CA ALA A 632 11.50 -17.69 9.53
C ALA A 632 12.78 -18.02 10.34
N ALA A 633 13.50 -17.00 10.83
CA ALA A 633 14.66 -17.18 11.71
C ALA A 633 14.28 -17.65 13.13
N HIS A 634 13.04 -17.40 13.57
CA HIS A 634 12.52 -17.73 14.91
C HIS A 634 11.46 -18.83 14.81
N ALA A 635 11.90 -20.05 14.51
CA ALA A 635 11.03 -21.21 14.20
C ALA A 635 10.15 -21.74 15.37
N GLY A 636 10.09 -21.04 16.51
CA GLY A 636 9.41 -21.51 17.72
C GLY A 636 7.97 -21.03 17.90
N ASP A 637 7.62 -19.83 17.42
CA ASP A 637 6.31 -19.22 17.70
C ASP A 637 5.89 -18.16 16.65
N PRO A 638 4.93 -18.45 15.76
CA PRO A 638 4.55 -17.52 14.69
C PRO A 638 3.74 -16.31 15.18
N LEU A 639 3.33 -16.27 16.46
CA LEU A 639 2.49 -15.20 17.01
C LEU A 639 3.26 -14.23 17.91
N ARG A 640 4.58 -14.39 18.02
CA ARG A 640 5.44 -13.56 18.86
C ARG A 640 6.65 -13.05 18.09
N VAL A 641 7.12 -11.88 18.51
CA VAL A 641 8.43 -11.35 18.13
C VAL A 641 9.47 -11.76 19.17
N SER A 642 10.74 -11.80 18.78
CA SER A 642 11.85 -11.80 19.72
C SER A 642 11.77 -10.56 20.60
N PRO A 643 11.77 -10.70 21.94
CA PRO A 643 11.76 -9.55 22.85
C PRO A 643 13.13 -8.87 22.97
N GLU A 644 14.16 -9.41 22.31
CA GLU A 644 15.55 -8.96 22.43
C GLU A 644 16.17 -8.77 21.04
N ALA A 645 16.82 -7.62 20.86
CA ALA A 645 17.69 -7.33 19.74
C ALA A 645 19.15 -7.29 20.22
N ARG A 646 20.04 -7.89 19.43
CA ARG A 646 21.49 -7.79 19.61
C ARG A 646 22.09 -7.22 18.35
N LEU A 647 22.70 -6.05 18.46
CA LEU A 647 23.37 -5.37 17.37
C LEU A 647 24.84 -5.24 17.74
N GLU A 648 25.76 -5.55 16.83
CA GLU A 648 27.05 -4.86 16.86
C GLU A 648 26.93 -3.64 15.95
N VAL A 649 27.62 -2.56 16.29
CA VAL A 649 27.65 -1.29 15.55
C VAL A 649 29.07 -0.72 15.61
N PRO A 650 29.51 0.12 14.66
CA PRO A 650 30.81 0.79 14.80
C PRO A 650 30.91 1.59 16.10
N TYR A 651 32.08 1.61 16.73
CA TYR A 651 32.31 2.45 17.90
C TYR A 651 32.06 3.92 17.57
N ARG A 652 31.37 4.61 18.49
CA ARG A 652 31.06 6.03 18.36
C ARG A 652 31.47 6.75 19.64
N GLU A 653 32.36 7.72 19.49
CA GLU A 653 32.75 8.60 20.59
C GLU A 653 31.55 9.45 21.02
N GLY A 654 31.30 9.55 22.33
CA GLY A 654 30.18 10.28 22.91
C GLY A 654 28.84 9.51 23.01
N PRO A 655 27.75 10.23 23.34
CA PRO A 655 26.43 9.62 23.49
C PRO A 655 25.86 9.19 22.14
N ARG A 656 25.09 8.10 22.18
CA ARG A 656 24.42 7.50 21.02
C ARG A 656 22.92 7.59 21.22
N ARG A 657 22.21 8.28 20.32
CA ARG A 657 20.74 8.36 20.35
C ARG A 657 20.17 7.11 19.67
N LEU A 658 19.63 6.21 20.48
CA LEU A 658 18.99 4.99 20.02
C LEU A 658 17.47 5.20 19.95
N CYS A 659 16.84 4.73 18.89
CA CYS A 659 15.39 4.74 18.75
C CYS A 659 14.87 3.33 18.52
N VAL A 660 13.76 2.97 19.17
CA VAL A 660 13.04 1.71 18.96
C VAL A 660 11.63 2.04 18.52
N ARG A 661 11.19 1.43 17.43
CA ARG A 661 9.82 1.54 16.92
C ARG A 661 9.15 0.18 16.92
N ALA A 662 7.92 0.10 17.39
CA ALA A 662 7.08 -1.10 17.36
C ALA A 662 5.76 -0.79 16.66
N VAL A 663 5.23 -1.77 15.95
CA VAL A 663 3.92 -1.74 15.30
C VAL A 663 3.12 -2.93 15.79
N ASP A 664 1.90 -2.73 16.24
CA ASP A 664 1.02 -3.81 16.68
C ASP A 664 0.24 -4.48 15.55
N VAL A 665 -0.46 -5.57 15.89
CA VAL A 665 -1.33 -6.35 15.00
C VAL A 665 -2.48 -5.55 14.40
N PHE A 666 -2.78 -4.35 14.91
CA PHE A 666 -3.79 -3.44 14.38
C PHE A 666 -3.18 -2.31 13.54
N GLY A 667 -1.84 -2.28 13.41
CA GLY A 667 -1.09 -1.32 12.63
C GLY A 667 -0.79 0.00 13.35
N PHE A 668 -1.02 0.10 14.66
CA PHE A 668 -0.62 1.29 15.40
C PHE A 668 0.87 1.25 15.74
N GLU A 669 1.52 2.42 15.68
CA GLU A 669 2.97 2.55 15.85
C GLU A 669 3.27 3.22 17.19
N ALA A 670 4.26 2.71 17.91
CA ALA A 670 4.80 3.31 19.13
C ALA A 670 6.33 3.42 19.02
N GLU A 671 6.91 4.45 19.63
CA GLU A 671 8.34 4.73 19.55
C GLU A 671 8.93 5.05 20.93
N VAL A 672 10.21 4.75 21.11
CA VAL A 672 11.01 5.11 22.30
C VAL A 672 12.39 5.56 21.83
N SER A 673 12.82 6.78 22.20
CA SER A 673 14.14 7.32 21.87
C SER A 673 14.99 7.55 23.13
N LEU A 674 16.16 6.94 23.26
CA LEU A 674 17.04 7.03 24.43
C LEU A 674 18.42 7.56 24.04
N ASP A 675 19.00 8.43 24.85
CA ASP A 675 20.42 8.81 24.74
C ASP A 675 21.28 7.89 25.61
N LEU A 676 22.05 7.02 24.97
CA LEU A 676 22.96 6.10 25.64
C LEU A 676 24.29 6.78 25.90
N ALA A 677 24.69 6.85 27.17
CA ALA A 677 25.99 7.39 27.55
C ALA A 677 27.15 6.64 26.89
N GLU A 678 28.28 7.31 26.73
CA GLU A 678 29.51 6.69 26.23
C GLU A 678 30.00 5.60 27.18
N VAL A 679 30.45 4.47 26.59
CA VAL A 679 31.08 3.38 27.34
C VAL A 679 32.57 3.42 27.06
N ARG A 680 33.35 3.79 28.08
CA ARG A 680 34.81 3.76 28.04
C ARG A 680 35.30 2.30 28.19
N PRO A 681 36.45 1.96 27.59
CA PRO A 681 36.98 0.59 27.56
C PRO A 681 37.24 0.01 28.95
#